data_AF-A0AAJ5YW66-F1
#
_entry.id   AF-A0AAJ5YW66-F1
#
_cell.length_a   1.000
_cell.length_b   1.000
_cell.length_c   1.000
_cell.angle_alpha   90.00
_cell.angle_beta   90.00
_cell.angle_gamma   90.00
#
_symmetry.space_group_name_H-M   'P 1'
#
loop_
_entity.id
_entity.type
_entity.pdbx_description
1 polymer ?
#
loop_
_entity_poly.entity_id
_entity_poly.type
_entity_poly.pdbx_seq_one_letter_code
_entity_poly.pdbx_strand_id
1 'polypeptide(L)'
;MENLGVAQTSAGPALSLSEILQQSRKLTNQLGRDSDLPSIQLGIDQIESQSRKLASKSVRNGTPAADARAHYLLASGGIDAVQLTNAIQHTNIVSTFEPLQPVYDTDMEGLNRHEHEQVILSMIEQSRRQTFDDFQQQLNASLHSDWQMQKKRIVEELGEHQPDHAETSSLLRSSVAPISNAKGFADDRSQTSLLHGRITRYDTVIARLNRARSEHKPIPIVHAFMEIVESMVQDTSRKRGLMDAWMVLKFIIGNVRSQQEFSASYLNLDSFRSAPGLALRQQWVSGSREYLEAQFTEYMEQVIVAQPLQAQRGGIPTVRATVAAFLRTQLRTAQNTWVPGLARDMDHETDTPLWAHLFYLVRSGHSVEASACAQANESTFQRIDPSFLANFKAWIDAPSRQLPRGMRDHLLAEYATRFKNLALDAQDPFHYALYRLMGRFDVSKKFPQALVSSTENWLWLQLCMTCEASNDGEAPDATLRSLTLRDLARKIEKYGPGHFDPKGTRPLHYFQLLLLVGEFERAIAFLYGNPTFQADAVHLAIALAYNGLLRVPSAEDEPQFEVLCVVNDVAYVNFAKIIQRYTRMFATSSPRDALAYISLLCLNADAPAPIGAEQVQKCHELVRDLILDAPSSHFVEILGSARAHGAPMPGLIDEYFDLLHLQNQQEFVRRIARSAAEQCEREQRMNDAILLYNHVGDRDTVIRVLNMELGSTLMEPVNLDEFQSSVTGDSSGSLAATSSLVVLARSILASYEEQSQYRSHASAVCHALLGIKKAVSLYSNKEYSVALQILQSLHLFPLDMDSRKDVVSITRKAEEFKTYDDNITKNFSEIVLMAMTLLYKLHQELKNSTTRSSSSVLYEYRAQARALMMWAGMLRFRMSNETYSQLTRLDVYIH
;
A
#
# COMPACT_ATOMS: atom_id res chain seq x y z
N MET A 1 -25.31 25.55 -41.43
CA MET A 1 -26.76 25.43 -41.22
C MET A 1 -26.97 24.69 -39.93
N GLU A 2 -27.93 25.18 -39.16
CA GLU A 2 -28.05 25.13 -37.70
C GLU A 2 -28.22 23.74 -37.09
N ASN A 3 -27.63 23.53 -35.90
CA ASN A 3 -28.38 22.97 -34.78
C ASN A 3 -27.65 23.09 -33.42
N LEU A 4 -28.39 23.67 -32.45
CA LEU A 4 -28.42 23.44 -31.00
C LEU A 4 -27.13 23.62 -30.16
N GLY A 5 -27.05 24.78 -29.48
CA GLY A 5 -26.07 25.09 -28.43
C GLY A 5 -26.69 25.10 -27.03
N VAL A 6 -26.05 24.34 -26.14
CA VAL A 6 -26.38 24.06 -24.73
C VAL A 6 -26.19 25.30 -23.83
N ALA A 7 -27.16 25.54 -22.93
CA ALA A 7 -27.09 26.58 -21.91
C ALA A 7 -26.13 26.19 -20.77
N GLN A 8 -25.06 26.95 -20.58
CA GLN A 8 -24.18 26.90 -19.41
C GLN A 8 -24.81 27.66 -18.24
N THR A 9 -25.03 26.99 -17.12
CA THR A 9 -25.40 27.62 -15.84
C THR A 9 -24.15 28.21 -15.18
N SER A 10 -23.99 29.54 -15.26
CA SER A 10 -22.95 30.28 -14.56
C SER A 10 -23.28 30.44 -13.07
N ALA A 11 -22.44 29.90 -12.19
CA ALA A 11 -22.43 30.21 -10.76
C ALA A 11 -22.06 31.69 -10.56
N GLY A 12 -22.92 32.46 -9.89
CA GLY A 12 -22.68 33.87 -9.57
C GLY A 12 -21.62 34.04 -8.48
N PRO A 13 -20.86 35.15 -8.48
CA PRO A 13 -19.85 35.42 -7.46
C PRO A 13 -20.51 35.72 -6.11
N ALA A 14 -19.93 35.19 -5.02
CA ALA A 14 -20.34 35.50 -3.66
C ALA A 14 -20.17 37.01 -3.37
N LEU A 15 -21.28 37.67 -3.01
CA LEU A 15 -21.31 39.09 -2.67
C LEU A 15 -20.42 39.38 -1.45
N SER A 16 -19.58 40.42 -1.56
CA SER A 16 -18.72 40.85 -0.46
C SER A 16 -19.55 41.53 0.64
N LEU A 17 -19.12 41.39 1.90
CA LEU A 17 -19.80 42.01 3.06
C LEU A 17 -19.96 43.53 2.90
N SER A 18 -19.03 44.17 2.18
CA SER A 18 -19.07 45.59 1.81
C SER A 18 -20.21 45.93 0.86
N GLU A 19 -20.51 45.07 -0.13
CA GLU A 19 -21.60 45.29 -1.08
C GLU A 19 -22.96 45.11 -0.40
N ILE A 20 -23.08 44.16 0.52
CA ILE A 20 -24.30 43.96 1.33
C ILE A 20 -24.53 45.18 2.23
N LEU A 21 -23.48 45.72 2.85
CA LEU A 21 -23.55 46.93 3.66
C LEU A 21 -23.97 48.14 2.81
N GLN A 22 -23.43 48.26 1.59
CA GLN A 22 -23.78 49.34 0.67
C GLN A 22 -25.22 49.22 0.15
N GLN A 23 -25.70 48.00 -0.10
CA GLN A 23 -27.10 47.73 -0.46
C GLN A 23 -28.06 48.04 0.69
N SER A 24 -27.72 47.65 1.91
CA SER A 24 -28.49 47.97 3.12
C SER A 24 -28.62 49.48 3.35
N ARG A 25 -27.53 50.24 3.16
CA ARG A 25 -27.55 51.71 3.23
C ARG A 25 -28.41 52.34 2.13
N LYS A 26 -28.36 51.80 0.90
CA LYS A 26 -29.22 52.25 -0.21
C LYS A 26 -30.70 52.01 0.09
N LEU A 27 -31.05 50.86 0.65
CA LEU A 27 -32.42 50.51 1.06
C LEU A 27 -32.93 51.43 2.18
N THR A 28 -32.10 51.67 3.18
CA THR A 28 -32.43 52.56 4.31
C THR A 28 -32.70 54.00 3.82
N ASN A 29 -31.90 54.49 2.87
CA ASN A 29 -32.10 55.82 2.28
C ASN A 29 -33.32 55.91 1.35
N GLN A 30 -33.78 54.79 0.77
CA GLN A 30 -34.99 54.74 -0.05
C GLN A 30 -36.27 54.78 0.80
N LEU A 31 -36.24 54.17 1.99
CA LEU A 31 -37.38 54.16 2.92
C LEU A 31 -37.65 55.53 3.60
N GLY A 32 -36.62 56.38 3.70
CA GLY A 32 -36.68 57.68 4.35
C GLY A 32 -37.35 58.81 3.54
N ARG A 33 -37.87 58.55 2.33
CA ARG A 33 -38.55 59.59 1.53
C ARG A 33 -40.06 59.71 1.80
N ASP A 34 -40.70 58.69 2.36
CA ASP A 34 -42.16 58.67 2.58
C ASP A 34 -42.58 58.56 4.06
N SER A 35 -41.64 58.74 5.01
CA SER A 35 -41.98 58.78 6.44
C SER A 35 -41.17 59.87 7.18
N ASP A 36 -41.87 60.78 7.85
CA ASP A 36 -41.32 61.88 8.69
C ASP A 36 -40.64 61.37 9.98
N LEU A 37 -40.02 60.19 9.95
CA LEU A 37 -39.34 59.59 11.09
C LEU A 37 -37.82 59.63 10.87
N PRO A 38 -37.04 60.18 11.82
CA PRO A 38 -35.59 60.25 11.67
C PRO A 38 -34.96 58.85 11.67
N SER A 39 -34.02 58.61 10.76
CA SER A 39 -33.31 57.34 10.66
C SER A 39 -32.42 57.10 11.88
N ILE A 40 -32.75 56.10 12.69
CA ILE A 40 -32.00 55.73 13.88
C ILE A 40 -30.98 54.65 13.52
N GLN A 41 -29.70 55.00 13.50
CA GLN A 41 -28.59 54.03 13.44
C GLN A 41 -28.12 53.74 14.86
N LEU A 42 -28.65 52.68 15.48
CA LEU A 42 -28.17 52.20 16.77
C LEU A 42 -27.08 51.16 16.54
N GLY A 43 -25.93 51.31 17.22
CA GLY A 43 -24.92 50.26 17.29
C GLY A 43 -25.43 49.03 18.05
N ILE A 44 -24.81 47.87 17.85
CA ILE A 44 -25.28 46.61 18.44
C ILE A 44 -25.37 46.68 19.98
N ASP A 45 -24.42 47.38 20.61
CA ASP A 45 -24.40 47.60 22.06
C ASP A 45 -25.54 48.52 22.52
N GLN A 46 -25.93 49.49 21.68
CA GLN A 46 -27.06 50.37 21.97
C GLN A 46 -28.40 49.63 21.82
N ILE A 47 -28.54 48.78 20.80
CA ILE A 47 -29.71 47.90 20.63
C ILE A 47 -29.82 46.95 21.81
N GLU A 48 -28.72 46.34 22.25
CA GLU A 48 -28.72 45.45 23.39
C GLU A 48 -29.12 46.19 24.68
N SER A 49 -28.53 47.36 24.93
CA SER A 49 -28.85 48.15 26.13
C SER A 49 -30.30 48.63 26.15
N GLN A 50 -30.86 49.02 25.00
CA GLN A 50 -32.24 49.46 24.89
C GLN A 50 -33.22 48.30 24.96
N SER A 51 -32.86 47.15 24.37
CA SER A 51 -33.62 45.90 24.48
C SER A 51 -33.70 45.44 25.94
N ARG A 52 -32.58 45.47 26.67
CA ARG A 52 -32.56 45.19 28.13
C ARG A 52 -33.37 46.22 28.93
N LYS A 53 -33.37 47.49 28.53
CA LYS A 53 -34.20 48.54 29.15
C LYS A 53 -35.70 48.37 28.88
N LEU A 54 -36.07 47.89 27.70
CA LEU A 54 -37.46 47.61 27.31
C LEU A 54 -37.97 46.33 27.97
N ALA A 55 -37.16 45.28 27.99
CA ALA A 55 -37.45 44.05 28.70
C ALA A 55 -37.64 44.33 30.20
N SER A 56 -36.77 45.13 30.82
CA SER A 56 -36.91 45.50 32.24
C SER A 56 -38.08 46.44 32.52
N LYS A 57 -38.51 47.28 31.55
CA LYS A 57 -39.74 48.10 31.69
C LYS A 57 -41.02 47.28 31.52
N SER A 58 -41.02 46.28 30.64
CA SER A 58 -42.13 45.35 30.43
C SER A 58 -42.39 44.50 31.67
N VAL A 59 -41.33 44.06 32.34
CA VAL A 59 -41.42 43.19 33.53
C VAL A 59 -41.80 43.94 34.81
N ARG A 60 -41.69 45.28 34.88
CA ARG A 60 -41.87 46.05 36.14
C ARG A 60 -43.09 46.96 36.24
N ASN A 61 -43.88 47.18 35.19
CA ASN A 61 -45.04 48.08 35.23
C ASN A 61 -46.37 47.39 34.86
N GLY A 62 -46.77 46.37 35.62
CA GLY A 62 -48.17 45.95 35.72
C GLY A 62 -48.98 46.94 36.55
N THR A 63 -49.21 48.15 36.04
CA THR A 63 -50.11 49.12 36.68
C THR A 63 -51.48 49.09 35.98
N PRO A 64 -52.56 48.64 36.65
CA PRO A 64 -53.85 48.33 36.02
C PRO A 64 -54.59 49.53 35.41
N ALA A 65 -54.15 50.76 35.70
CA ALA A 65 -54.74 51.99 35.14
C ALA A 65 -54.26 52.32 33.71
N ALA A 66 -53.10 51.82 33.28
CA ALA A 66 -52.58 52.06 31.94
C ALA A 66 -53.16 51.09 30.90
N ASP A 67 -53.37 49.82 31.30
CA ASP A 67 -53.98 48.79 30.47
C ASP A 67 -55.42 49.13 30.09
N ALA A 68 -56.21 49.70 31.01
CA ALA A 68 -57.60 50.08 30.72
C ALA A 68 -57.73 51.13 29.60
N ARG A 69 -56.80 52.10 29.50
CA ARG A 69 -56.79 53.10 28.41
C ARG A 69 -56.27 52.52 27.09
N ALA A 70 -55.30 51.61 27.16
CA ALA A 70 -54.80 50.90 25.97
C ALA A 70 -55.86 49.95 25.40
N HIS A 71 -56.60 49.22 26.25
CA HIS A 71 -57.73 48.39 25.84
C HIS A 71 -58.85 49.21 25.18
N TYR A 72 -59.15 50.41 25.68
CA TYR A 72 -60.16 51.29 25.08
C TYR A 72 -59.72 51.85 23.71
N LEU A 73 -58.43 52.17 23.55
CA LEU A 73 -57.86 52.62 22.27
C LEU A 73 -57.83 51.50 21.21
N LEU A 74 -57.48 50.28 21.60
CA LEU A 74 -57.47 49.13 20.68
C LEU A 74 -58.88 48.72 20.25
N ALA A 75 -59.85 48.78 21.18
CA ALA A 75 -61.26 48.59 20.85
C ALA A 75 -61.78 49.67 19.88
N SER A 76 -61.32 50.92 20.01
CA SER A 76 -61.68 51.99 19.07
C SER A 76 -61.11 51.80 17.66
N GLY A 77 -60.05 51.00 17.52
CA GLY A 77 -59.48 50.55 16.24
C GLY A 77 -60.09 49.27 15.66
N GLY A 78 -61.14 48.73 16.28
CA GLY A 78 -61.83 47.51 15.84
C GLY A 78 -61.09 46.21 16.17
N ILE A 79 -60.07 46.26 17.03
CA ILE A 79 -59.27 45.09 17.42
C ILE A 79 -59.66 44.67 18.83
N ASP A 80 -60.21 43.46 18.95
CA ASP A 80 -60.62 42.90 20.23
C ASP A 80 -59.38 42.50 21.04
N ALA A 81 -58.97 43.41 21.93
CA ALA A 81 -57.77 43.25 22.74
C ALA A 81 -57.82 41.99 23.61
N VAL A 82 -59.01 41.50 23.99
CA VAL A 82 -59.16 40.30 24.82
C VAL A 82 -58.81 39.04 24.04
N GLN A 83 -59.27 38.93 22.79
CA GLN A 83 -58.89 37.81 21.92
C GLN A 83 -57.40 37.82 21.61
N LEU A 84 -56.83 39.00 21.38
CA LEU A 84 -55.42 39.13 21.03
C LEU A 84 -54.50 38.81 22.24
N THR A 85 -54.88 39.22 23.45
CA THR A 85 -54.17 38.83 24.68
C THR A 85 -54.25 37.31 24.90
N ASN A 86 -55.42 36.69 24.68
CA ASN A 86 -55.57 35.23 24.79
C ASN A 86 -54.75 34.46 23.75
N ALA A 87 -54.68 34.96 22.50
CA ALA A 87 -53.86 34.35 21.45
C ALA A 87 -52.35 34.47 21.75
N ILE A 88 -51.91 35.60 22.31
CA ILE A 88 -50.51 35.83 22.71
C ILE A 88 -50.13 34.97 23.91
N GLN A 89 -51.03 34.80 24.89
CA GLN A 89 -50.79 33.88 26.02
C GLN A 89 -50.62 32.43 25.54
N HIS A 90 -51.39 31.99 24.54
CA HIS A 90 -51.23 30.65 23.95
C HIS A 90 -49.96 30.46 23.12
N THR A 91 -49.32 31.53 22.65
CA THR A 91 -48.05 31.47 21.88
C THR A 91 -46.81 31.72 22.73
N ASN A 92 -46.96 32.04 24.01
CA ASN A 92 -45.84 32.31 24.89
C ASN A 92 -45.27 31.01 25.49
N ILE A 93 -44.35 30.36 24.75
CA ILE A 93 -43.66 29.12 25.11
C ILE A 93 -42.81 29.27 26.39
N VAL A 94 -42.54 30.50 26.83
CA VAL A 94 -41.85 30.78 28.11
C VAL A 94 -42.68 30.31 29.31
N SER A 95 -44.01 30.23 29.17
CA SER A 95 -44.91 29.74 30.23
C SER A 95 -45.13 28.22 30.22
N THR A 96 -44.60 27.47 29.25
CA THR A 96 -44.69 26.00 29.23
C THR A 96 -43.86 25.33 30.34
N PHE A 97 -42.92 26.07 30.94
CA PHE A 97 -42.05 25.60 32.01
C PHE A 97 -42.25 26.35 33.34
N GLU A 98 -43.31 27.16 33.45
CA GLU A 98 -43.79 27.65 34.75
C GLU A 98 -44.79 26.64 35.32
N PRO A 99 -44.73 26.31 36.63
CA PRO A 99 -45.62 25.30 37.20
C PRO A 99 -47.08 25.73 37.03
N LEU A 100 -47.92 24.81 36.54
CA LEU A 100 -49.37 25.00 36.38
C LEU A 100 -50.10 25.28 37.71
N GLN A 101 -49.39 25.18 38.85
CA GLN A 101 -49.85 25.60 40.17
C GLN A 101 -48.75 26.41 40.88
N PRO A 102 -49.08 27.60 41.43
CA PRO A 102 -48.15 28.31 42.31
C PRO A 102 -47.89 27.43 43.55
N VAL A 103 -46.65 27.00 43.74
CA VAL A 103 -46.22 26.32 44.97
C VAL A 103 -46.22 27.37 46.07
N TYR A 104 -47.17 27.27 47.00
CA TYR A 104 -47.18 28.10 48.20
C TYR A 104 -46.11 27.60 49.18
N ASP A 105 -45.42 28.52 49.87
CA ASP A 105 -44.29 28.27 50.80
C ASP A 105 -44.57 27.28 51.96
N THR A 106 -45.78 26.70 52.04
CA THR A 106 -46.19 25.73 53.06
C THR A 106 -46.42 24.31 52.55
N ASP A 107 -46.26 24.02 51.24
CA ASP A 107 -46.45 22.67 50.68
C ASP A 107 -45.13 22.00 50.29
N MET A 108 -44.52 21.28 51.24
CA MET A 108 -43.25 20.56 51.01
C MET A 108 -43.38 19.40 50.03
N GLU A 109 -44.59 18.82 49.89
CA GLU A 109 -44.80 17.65 49.02
C GLU A 109 -44.92 18.10 47.55
N GLY A 110 -45.52 19.27 47.31
CA GLY A 110 -45.53 19.94 46.01
C GLY A 110 -44.13 20.35 45.54
N LEU A 111 -43.31 20.94 46.43
CA LEU A 111 -41.92 21.32 46.13
C LEU A 111 -41.08 20.10 45.73
N ASN A 112 -41.21 18.99 46.47
CA ASN A 112 -40.42 17.78 46.22
C ASN A 112 -40.82 17.12 44.89
N ARG A 113 -42.11 17.14 44.52
CA ARG A 113 -42.57 16.67 43.21
C ARG A 113 -42.03 17.54 42.08
N HIS A 114 -42.00 18.86 42.26
CA HIS A 114 -41.45 19.79 41.27
C HIS A 114 -39.95 19.59 41.05
N GLU A 115 -39.16 19.53 42.14
CA GLU A 115 -37.73 19.24 42.08
C GLU A 115 -37.47 17.88 41.41
N HIS A 116 -38.27 16.87 41.72
CA HIS A 116 -38.15 15.56 41.09
C HIS A 116 -38.41 15.61 39.57
N GLU A 117 -39.47 16.31 39.13
CA GLU A 117 -39.78 16.50 37.71
C GLU A 117 -38.70 17.31 36.99
N GLN A 118 -38.15 18.35 37.63
CA GLN A 118 -37.05 19.16 37.08
C GLN A 118 -35.75 18.35 36.96
N VAL A 119 -35.45 17.49 37.92
CA VAL A 119 -34.32 16.56 37.86
C VAL A 119 -34.50 15.57 36.71
N ILE A 120 -35.70 15.01 36.52
CA ILE A 120 -35.98 14.11 35.40
C ILE A 120 -35.80 14.83 34.05
N LEU A 121 -36.33 16.05 33.91
CA LEU A 121 -36.21 16.82 32.68
C LEU A 121 -34.76 17.20 32.37
N SER A 122 -34.00 17.64 33.38
CA SER A 122 -32.57 17.95 33.21
C SER A 122 -31.74 16.71 32.86
N MET A 123 -32.07 15.54 33.43
CA MET A 123 -31.45 14.27 33.03
C MET A 123 -31.76 13.89 31.59
N ILE A 124 -33.01 14.05 31.14
CA ILE A 124 -33.40 13.77 29.75
C ILE A 124 -32.68 14.72 28.79
N GLU A 125 -32.59 16.01 29.12
CA GLU A 125 -31.91 17.00 28.28
C GLU A 125 -30.40 16.76 28.21
N GLN A 126 -29.77 16.45 29.35
CA GLN A 126 -28.36 16.07 29.41
C GLN A 126 -28.08 14.80 28.60
N SER A 127 -28.95 13.78 28.72
CA SER A 127 -28.84 12.56 27.93
C SER A 127 -28.98 12.84 26.44
N ARG A 128 -29.95 13.66 26.02
CA ARG A 128 -30.12 14.04 24.61
C ARG A 128 -28.90 14.77 24.06
N ARG A 129 -28.35 15.71 24.83
CA ARG A 129 -27.16 16.47 24.45
C ARG A 129 -25.95 15.56 24.30
N GLN A 130 -25.75 14.65 25.25
CA GLN A 130 -24.69 13.65 25.18
C GLN A 130 -24.84 12.72 23.97
N THR A 131 -26.05 12.21 23.70
CA THR A 131 -26.29 11.36 22.52
C THR A 131 -26.02 12.10 21.21
N PHE A 132 -26.37 13.39 21.14
CA PHE A 132 -26.10 14.21 19.95
C PHE A 132 -24.60 14.45 19.75
N ASP A 133 -23.88 14.77 20.81
CA ASP A 133 -22.43 14.98 20.76
C ASP A 133 -21.69 13.68 20.39
N ASP A 134 -22.10 12.54 20.96
CA ASP A 134 -21.57 11.22 20.62
C ASP A 134 -21.83 10.86 19.14
N PHE A 135 -23.04 11.13 18.63
CA PHE A 135 -23.38 10.94 17.23
C PHE A 135 -22.52 11.81 16.30
N GLN A 136 -22.34 13.09 16.63
CA GLN A 136 -21.49 14.00 15.84
C GLN A 136 -20.03 13.56 15.81
N GLN A 137 -19.51 13.06 16.94
CA GLN A 137 -18.15 12.53 16.98
C GLN A 137 -18.01 11.27 16.12
N GLN A 138 -18.96 10.34 16.18
CA GLN A 138 -18.97 9.15 15.35
C GLN A 138 -19.08 9.49 13.85
N LEU A 139 -19.97 10.42 13.50
CA LEU A 139 -20.16 10.84 12.11
C LEU A 139 -18.89 11.49 11.55
N ASN A 140 -18.24 12.38 12.31
CA ASN A 140 -16.97 12.98 11.91
C ASN A 140 -15.84 11.95 11.77
N ALA A 141 -15.77 10.98 12.69
CA ALA A 141 -14.81 9.89 12.61
C ALA A 141 -15.03 9.03 11.35
N SER A 142 -16.29 8.70 11.04
CA SER A 142 -16.65 7.95 9.83
C SER A 142 -16.32 8.72 8.56
N LEU A 143 -16.74 9.99 8.46
CA LEU A 143 -16.43 10.84 7.31
C LEU A 143 -14.92 11.00 7.09
N HIS A 144 -14.15 11.12 8.18
CA HIS A 144 -12.70 11.18 8.09
C HIS A 144 -12.12 9.86 7.58
N SER A 145 -12.63 8.71 8.06
CA SER A 145 -12.20 7.40 7.60
C SER A 145 -12.50 7.19 6.11
N ASP A 146 -13.71 7.53 5.68
CA ASP A 146 -14.15 7.44 4.28
C ASP A 146 -13.29 8.34 3.38
N TRP A 147 -13.01 9.57 3.82
CA TRP A 147 -12.13 10.48 3.10
C TRP A 147 -10.71 9.93 2.97
N GLN A 148 -10.14 9.34 4.02
CA GLN A 148 -8.80 8.73 3.95
C GLN A 148 -8.79 7.53 3.00
N MET A 149 -9.86 6.75 2.96
CA MET A 149 -10.01 5.63 2.04
C MET A 149 -10.09 6.11 0.58
N GLN A 150 -10.91 7.12 0.29
CA GLN A 150 -10.99 7.73 -1.04
C GLN A 150 -9.69 8.40 -1.46
N LYS A 151 -9.00 9.09 -0.55
CA LYS A 151 -7.69 9.68 -0.82
C LYS A 151 -6.66 8.62 -1.19
N LYS A 152 -6.60 7.50 -0.45
CA LYS A 152 -5.73 6.37 -0.79
C LYS A 152 -6.07 5.81 -2.16
N ARG A 153 -7.35 5.63 -2.48
CA ARG A 153 -7.81 5.21 -3.80
C ARG A 153 -7.33 6.15 -4.91
N ILE A 154 -7.51 7.46 -4.74
CA ILE A 154 -7.09 8.46 -5.73
C ILE A 154 -5.57 8.45 -5.91
N VAL A 155 -4.80 8.32 -4.82
CA VAL A 155 -3.33 8.23 -4.90
C VAL A 155 -2.87 6.94 -5.57
N GLU A 156 -3.57 5.83 -5.35
CA GLU A 156 -3.29 4.56 -6.03
C GLU A 156 -3.64 4.63 -7.52
N GLU A 157 -4.79 5.20 -7.89
CA GLU A 157 -5.23 5.40 -9.28
C GLU A 157 -4.38 6.43 -10.04
N LEU A 158 -3.96 7.54 -9.40
CA LEU A 158 -3.03 8.49 -10.02
C LEU A 158 -1.58 7.98 -10.06
N GLY A 159 -1.21 7.05 -9.16
CA GLY A 159 0.07 6.35 -9.22
C GLY A 159 0.19 5.41 -10.42
N GLU A 160 -0.94 5.02 -11.04
CA GLU A 160 -0.98 4.29 -12.31
C GLU A 160 -0.81 5.20 -13.55
N HIS A 161 -0.88 6.53 -13.39
CA HIS A 161 -0.76 7.48 -14.51
C HIS A 161 0.33 8.51 -14.22
N GLN A 162 1.57 8.06 -14.18
CA GLN A 162 2.71 8.95 -14.42
C GLN A 162 3.12 8.78 -15.89
N PRO A 163 2.64 9.64 -16.82
CA PRO A 163 3.10 9.58 -18.19
C PRO A 163 4.57 10.00 -18.24
N ASP A 164 5.35 9.10 -18.78
CA ASP A 164 6.78 9.21 -19.03
C ASP A 164 7.00 10.14 -20.23
N HIS A 165 7.02 11.45 -19.99
CA HIS A 165 7.56 12.41 -20.96
C HIS A 165 8.32 13.52 -20.24
N ALA A 166 9.64 13.37 -20.24
CA ALA A 166 10.56 14.49 -20.14
C ALA A 166 10.30 15.46 -21.31
N GLU A 167 10.41 16.76 -21.02
CA GLU A 167 10.31 17.89 -21.95
C GLU A 167 8.89 18.36 -22.34
N THR A 168 8.19 19.03 -21.42
CA THR A 168 7.41 20.28 -21.69
C THR A 168 6.55 20.68 -20.47
N SER A 169 7.19 21.12 -19.38
CA SER A 169 6.47 21.69 -18.24
C SER A 169 7.08 23.02 -17.81
N SER A 170 7.00 24.03 -18.68
CA SER A 170 7.51 25.38 -18.40
C SER A 170 6.51 26.52 -18.69
N LEU A 171 5.22 26.25 -18.96
CA LEU A 171 4.29 27.32 -19.38
C LEU A 171 2.98 27.50 -18.60
N LEU A 172 2.73 26.81 -17.48
CA LEU A 172 1.51 27.03 -16.68
C LEU A 172 1.78 27.33 -15.20
N ARG A 173 2.69 28.28 -14.93
CA ARG A 173 2.81 28.92 -13.60
C ARG A 173 2.77 30.44 -13.72
N SER A 174 1.59 31.00 -13.92
CA SER A 174 1.37 32.43 -13.68
C SER A 174 -0.11 32.72 -13.41
N SER A 175 -0.60 32.39 -12.21
CA SER A 175 -1.70 33.11 -11.52
C SER A 175 -2.22 32.39 -10.28
N VAL A 176 -1.36 32.14 -9.28
CA VAL A 176 -1.83 32.00 -7.89
C VAL A 176 -0.79 32.64 -6.98
N ALA A 177 -1.23 33.60 -6.17
CA ALA A 177 -0.41 34.30 -5.18
C ALA A 177 0.20 33.32 -4.16
N PRO A 178 1.38 33.62 -3.59
CA PRO A 178 2.06 32.69 -2.69
C PRO A 178 1.38 32.71 -1.32
N ILE A 179 0.68 31.63 -0.99
CA ILE A 179 0.42 31.28 0.41
C ILE A 179 1.70 30.64 0.93
N SER A 180 2.33 31.33 1.88
CA SER A 180 3.51 30.87 2.61
C SER A 180 3.21 29.58 3.37
N ASN A 181 3.51 28.43 2.78
CA ASN A 181 3.76 27.16 3.47
C ASN A 181 4.68 26.27 2.61
N ALA A 182 5.87 26.77 2.32
CA ALA A 182 6.93 26.03 1.62
C ALA A 182 7.84 25.29 2.61
N LYS A 183 7.28 24.35 3.39
CA LYS A 183 8.06 23.35 4.14
C LYS A 183 7.81 21.89 3.69
N GLY A 184 6.84 21.64 2.81
CA GLY A 184 6.50 20.27 2.36
C GLY A 184 7.27 19.76 1.13
N PHE A 185 7.73 20.63 0.24
CA PHE A 185 8.31 20.19 -1.06
C PHE A 185 9.83 19.91 -1.03
N ALA A 186 10.55 20.37 -0.01
CA ALA A 186 11.96 20.03 0.17
C ALA A 186 12.15 18.68 0.91
N ASP A 187 11.20 18.33 1.79
CA ASP A 187 11.21 17.12 2.61
C ASP A 187 10.98 15.86 1.76
N ASP A 188 10.15 15.96 0.71
CA ASP A 188 9.77 14.85 -0.16
C ASP A 188 10.97 14.29 -0.96
N ARG A 189 11.81 15.16 -1.55
CA ARG A 189 13.03 14.73 -2.28
C ARG A 189 14.11 14.13 -1.36
N SER A 190 14.24 14.63 -0.13
CA SER A 190 15.12 14.02 0.86
C SER A 190 14.59 12.67 1.33
N GLN A 191 13.28 12.54 1.55
CA GLN A 191 12.68 11.26 1.93
C GLN A 191 12.85 10.23 0.82
N THR A 192 12.59 10.54 -0.46
CA THR A 192 12.80 9.59 -1.57
C THR A 192 14.25 9.09 -1.67
N SER A 193 15.24 9.96 -1.48
CA SER A 193 16.66 9.56 -1.49
C SER A 193 17.04 8.67 -0.29
N LEU A 194 16.48 8.95 0.90
CA LEU A 194 16.65 8.12 2.08
C LEU A 194 15.93 6.77 1.97
N LEU A 195 14.74 6.74 1.36
CA LEU A 195 14.03 5.52 1.02
C LEU A 195 14.90 4.65 0.10
N HIS A 196 15.43 5.23 -0.99
CA HIS A 196 16.27 4.53 -1.95
C HIS A 196 17.57 3.97 -1.32
N GLY A 197 18.26 4.76 -0.49
CA GLY A 197 19.47 4.29 0.20
C GLY A 197 19.23 3.15 1.20
N ARG A 198 18.00 3.00 1.73
CA ARG A 198 17.62 1.83 2.56
C ARG A 198 17.26 0.62 1.70
N ILE A 199 16.54 0.84 0.60
CA ILE A 199 16.17 -0.22 -0.36
C ILE A 199 17.45 -0.94 -0.80
N THR A 200 18.46 -0.21 -1.28
CA THR A 200 19.74 -0.78 -1.72
C THR A 200 20.45 -1.61 -0.65
N ARG A 201 20.34 -1.24 0.62
CA ARG A 201 20.94 -2.02 1.72
C ARG A 201 20.19 -3.32 1.95
N TYR A 202 18.86 -3.27 1.94
CA TYR A 202 18.04 -4.46 2.06
C TYR A 202 18.22 -5.42 0.87
N ASP A 203 18.43 -4.90 -0.34
CA ASP A 203 18.67 -5.69 -1.55
C ASP A 203 19.87 -6.63 -1.39
N THR A 204 20.91 -6.23 -0.65
CA THR A 204 22.06 -7.09 -0.36
C THR A 204 21.68 -8.36 0.41
N VAL A 205 20.71 -8.25 1.33
CA VAL A 205 20.20 -9.37 2.11
C VAL A 205 19.31 -10.24 1.23
N ILE A 206 18.47 -9.65 0.38
CA ILE A 206 17.60 -10.38 -0.54
C ILE A 206 18.41 -11.17 -1.59
N ALA A 207 19.46 -10.56 -2.16
CA ALA A 207 20.38 -11.25 -3.06
C ALA A 207 21.09 -12.42 -2.37
N ARG A 208 21.51 -12.24 -1.11
CA ARG A 208 22.11 -13.31 -0.29
C ARG A 208 21.10 -14.41 0.03
N LEU A 209 19.86 -14.04 0.35
CA LEU A 209 18.75 -14.96 0.64
C LEU A 209 18.42 -15.82 -0.58
N ASN A 210 18.20 -15.22 -1.75
CA ASN A 210 17.86 -15.97 -2.95
C ASN A 210 19.00 -16.90 -3.40
N ARG A 211 20.26 -16.45 -3.32
CA ARG A 211 21.41 -17.34 -3.54
C ARG A 211 21.42 -18.54 -2.59
N ALA A 212 21.19 -18.29 -1.29
CA ALA A 212 21.14 -19.37 -0.30
C ALA A 212 19.97 -20.34 -0.58
N ARG A 213 18.81 -19.83 -1.02
CA ARG A 213 17.65 -20.64 -1.42
C ARG A 213 17.95 -21.50 -2.65
N SER A 214 18.59 -20.95 -3.68
CA SER A 214 19.01 -21.71 -4.87
C SER A 214 20.04 -22.80 -4.52
N GLU A 215 20.90 -22.54 -3.53
CA GLU A 215 21.86 -23.54 -3.02
C GLU A 215 21.27 -24.48 -1.95
N HIS A 216 19.98 -24.35 -1.61
CA HIS A 216 19.30 -25.06 -0.53
C HIS A 216 19.99 -24.98 0.85
N LYS A 217 20.59 -23.83 1.17
CA LYS A 217 21.25 -23.55 2.45
C LYS A 217 20.38 -22.66 3.36
N PRO A 218 20.27 -22.97 4.66
CA PRO A 218 19.56 -22.11 5.60
C PRO A 218 20.33 -20.81 5.84
N ILE A 219 19.61 -19.70 5.97
CA ILE A 219 20.18 -18.39 6.33
C ILE A 219 19.45 -17.84 7.58
N PRO A 220 20.18 -17.33 8.59
CA PRO A 220 19.57 -16.63 9.72
C PRO A 220 19.09 -15.25 9.27
N ILE A 221 17.94 -15.22 8.60
CA ILE A 221 17.41 -14.02 7.94
C ILE A 221 17.16 -12.86 8.91
N VAL A 222 16.72 -13.17 10.15
CA VAL A 222 16.49 -12.18 11.20
C VAL A 222 17.79 -11.48 11.58
N HIS A 223 18.86 -12.22 11.83
CA HIS A 223 20.18 -11.64 12.14
C HIS A 223 20.74 -10.84 10.96
N ALA A 224 20.56 -11.31 9.72
CA ALA A 224 21.01 -10.57 8.54
C ALA A 224 20.31 -9.20 8.43
N PHE A 225 19.00 -9.12 8.70
CA PHE A 225 18.30 -7.84 8.72
C PHE A 225 18.68 -6.96 9.93
N MET A 226 18.95 -7.57 11.10
CA MET A 226 19.46 -6.84 12.26
C MET A 226 20.80 -6.14 11.97
N GLU A 227 21.73 -6.82 11.30
CA GLU A 227 23.02 -6.23 10.87
C GLU A 227 22.81 -5.02 9.95
N ILE A 228 21.85 -5.11 9.03
CA ILE A 228 21.51 -3.99 8.14
C ILE A 228 20.94 -2.81 8.93
N VAL A 229 19.98 -3.04 9.82
CA VAL A 229 19.41 -1.99 10.69
C VAL A 229 20.50 -1.38 11.57
N GLU A 230 21.45 -2.18 12.06
CA GLU A 230 22.58 -1.70 12.85
C GLU A 230 23.51 -0.78 12.03
N SER A 231 23.74 -1.10 10.77
CA SER A 231 24.55 -0.27 9.86
C SER A 231 23.92 1.08 9.52
N MET A 232 22.62 1.29 9.78
CA MET A 232 21.93 2.53 9.46
C MET A 232 22.39 3.66 10.40
N VAL A 233 22.86 4.76 9.80
CA VAL A 233 23.47 5.89 10.51
C VAL A 233 22.42 6.89 11.03
N GLN A 234 21.19 6.85 10.52
CA GLN A 234 20.17 7.86 10.79
C GLN A 234 19.09 7.37 11.78
N ASP A 235 18.55 8.32 12.56
CA ASP A 235 17.49 8.16 13.56
C ASP A 235 17.70 7.08 14.62
N THR A 236 18.49 7.39 15.67
CA THR A 236 18.80 6.47 16.77
C THR A 236 17.56 5.89 17.46
N SER A 237 16.50 6.68 17.65
CA SER A 237 15.24 6.23 18.27
C SER A 237 14.50 5.20 17.39
N ARG A 238 14.45 5.46 16.09
CA ARG A 238 13.87 4.57 15.09
C ARG A 238 14.66 3.27 14.99
N LYS A 239 15.98 3.39 14.87
CA LYS A 239 16.92 2.25 14.83
C LYS A 239 16.71 1.35 16.05
N ARG A 240 16.63 1.95 17.25
CA ARG A 240 16.36 1.21 18.50
C ARG A 240 15.03 0.46 18.42
N GLY A 241 13.94 1.13 18.05
CA GLY A 241 12.63 0.49 17.96
C GLY A 241 12.52 -0.62 16.90
N LEU A 242 13.21 -0.47 15.75
CA LEU A 242 13.30 -1.52 14.74
C LEU A 242 14.15 -2.71 15.22
N MET A 243 15.29 -2.44 15.86
CA MET A 243 16.12 -3.48 16.46
C MET A 243 15.36 -4.26 17.54
N ASP A 244 14.59 -3.55 18.37
CA ASP A 244 13.71 -4.15 19.36
C ASP A 244 12.66 -5.07 18.71
N ALA A 245 12.05 -4.66 17.59
CA ALA A 245 11.10 -5.51 16.87
C ALA A 245 11.74 -6.77 16.26
N TRP A 246 12.95 -6.65 15.70
CA TRP A 246 13.71 -7.82 15.23
C TRP A 246 14.14 -8.74 16.38
N MET A 247 14.48 -8.17 17.53
CA MET A 247 14.75 -8.93 18.75
C MET A 247 13.51 -9.67 19.23
N VAL A 248 12.33 -9.04 19.23
CA VAL A 248 11.05 -9.72 19.53
C VAL A 248 10.88 -10.94 18.61
N LEU A 249 11.03 -10.76 17.29
CA LEU A 249 10.94 -11.86 16.35
C LEU A 249 11.97 -12.96 16.64
N LYS A 250 13.22 -12.62 16.95
CA LYS A 250 14.27 -13.59 17.31
C LYS A 250 13.88 -14.43 18.53
N PHE A 251 13.31 -13.82 19.57
CA PHE A 251 12.87 -14.55 20.77
C PHE A 251 11.63 -15.42 20.50
N ILE A 252 10.67 -14.95 19.71
CA ILE A 252 9.44 -15.70 19.37
C ILE A 252 9.76 -16.90 18.48
N ILE A 253 10.60 -16.69 17.46
CA ILE A 253 11.00 -17.69 16.47
C ILE A 253 11.98 -18.71 17.09
N GLY A 254 12.83 -18.26 18.02
CA GLY A 254 13.90 -19.07 18.60
C GLY A 254 15.05 -19.34 17.63
N ASN A 255 15.91 -20.30 17.96
CA ASN A 255 17.02 -20.71 17.08
C ASN A 255 16.51 -21.62 15.96
N VAL A 256 15.84 -21.05 14.96
CA VAL A 256 15.41 -21.75 13.75
C VAL A 256 16.62 -22.25 12.96
N ARG A 257 16.55 -23.51 12.54
CA ARG A 257 17.64 -24.19 11.83
C ARG A 257 17.36 -24.38 10.33
N SER A 258 16.10 -24.20 9.89
CA SER A 258 15.68 -24.46 8.52
C SER A 258 14.62 -23.47 8.00
N GLN A 259 14.58 -23.31 6.68
CA GLN A 259 13.53 -22.56 5.98
C GLN A 259 12.13 -23.16 6.25
N GLN A 260 11.11 -22.31 6.38
CA GLN A 260 9.68 -22.67 6.48
C GLN A 260 9.33 -23.69 7.59
N GLU A 261 10.11 -23.74 8.67
CA GLU A 261 9.94 -24.70 9.79
C GLU A 261 8.51 -24.70 10.38
N PHE A 262 7.84 -23.55 10.38
CA PHE A 262 6.51 -23.41 10.99
C PHE A 262 5.33 -23.51 10.01
N SER A 263 5.59 -23.61 8.70
CA SER A 263 4.57 -23.54 7.64
C SER A 263 3.43 -24.55 7.84
N ALA A 264 3.77 -25.82 8.09
CA ALA A 264 2.80 -26.91 8.31
C ALA A 264 1.94 -26.72 9.57
N SER A 265 2.45 -26.00 10.58
CA SER A 265 1.76 -25.79 11.87
C SER A 265 0.97 -24.48 11.90
N TYR A 266 1.40 -23.45 11.17
CA TYR A 266 0.82 -22.11 11.23
C TYR A 266 -0.15 -21.77 10.09
N LEU A 267 0.17 -22.19 8.85
CA LEU A 267 -0.60 -21.82 7.65
C LEU A 267 -1.91 -22.60 7.55
N ASN A 268 -1.92 -23.86 7.97
CA ASN A 268 -3.13 -24.66 8.04
C ASN A 268 -3.87 -24.37 9.35
N LEU A 269 -5.10 -23.88 9.27
CA LEU A 269 -5.90 -23.49 10.44
C LEU A 269 -6.26 -24.65 11.37
N ASP A 270 -6.51 -25.84 10.82
CA ASP A 270 -6.84 -27.02 11.62
C ASP A 270 -5.60 -27.52 12.36
N SER A 271 -4.45 -27.55 11.68
CA SER A 271 -3.15 -27.82 12.29
C SER A 271 -2.84 -26.81 13.39
N PHE A 272 -3.08 -25.52 13.13
CA PHE A 272 -2.89 -24.45 14.10
C PHE A 272 -3.79 -24.62 15.32
N ARG A 273 -5.02 -25.08 15.16
CA ARG A 273 -5.95 -25.34 16.29
C ARG A 273 -5.62 -26.62 17.06
N SER A 274 -4.85 -27.53 16.47
CA SER A 274 -4.46 -28.81 17.05
C SER A 274 -3.19 -28.73 17.91
N ALA A 275 -2.70 -29.89 18.37
CA ALA A 275 -1.51 -30.01 19.22
C ALA A 275 -0.22 -29.33 18.69
N PRO A 276 0.16 -29.44 17.40
CA PRO A 276 1.31 -28.72 16.85
C PRO A 276 1.17 -27.18 16.95
N GLY A 277 0.02 -26.62 16.56
CA GLY A 277 -0.20 -25.18 16.70
C GLY A 277 -0.31 -24.71 18.15
N LEU A 278 -0.78 -25.58 19.05
CA LEU A 278 -0.74 -25.35 20.49
C LEU A 278 0.71 -25.21 21.00
N ALA A 279 1.59 -26.14 20.63
CA ALA A 279 3.02 -26.06 20.99
C ALA A 279 3.66 -24.77 20.47
N LEU A 280 3.30 -24.36 19.24
CA LEU A 280 3.77 -23.12 18.63
C LEU A 280 3.34 -21.87 19.42
N ARG A 281 2.06 -21.78 19.83
CA ARG A 281 1.59 -20.66 20.66
C ARG A 281 2.25 -20.63 22.04
N GLN A 282 2.51 -21.80 22.64
CA GLN A 282 3.24 -21.88 23.91
C GLN A 282 4.69 -21.39 23.76
N GLN A 283 5.35 -21.74 22.65
CA GLN A 283 6.68 -21.22 22.31
C GLN A 283 6.66 -19.69 22.18
N TRP A 284 5.69 -19.12 21.47
CA TRP A 284 5.58 -17.66 21.33
C TRP A 284 5.34 -16.94 22.64
N VAL A 285 4.49 -17.50 23.51
CA VAL A 285 4.27 -16.97 24.86
C VAL A 285 5.58 -16.99 25.64
N SER A 286 6.34 -18.10 25.60
CA SER A 286 7.63 -18.16 26.30
C SER A 286 8.62 -17.13 25.76
N GLY A 287 8.82 -17.10 24.44
CA GLY A 287 9.73 -16.16 23.79
C GLY A 287 9.37 -14.70 24.06
N SER A 288 8.08 -14.36 24.03
CA SER A 288 7.61 -13.00 24.31
C SER A 288 7.83 -12.59 25.77
N ARG A 289 7.67 -13.52 26.73
CA ARG A 289 8.02 -13.27 28.14
C ARG A 289 9.52 -13.10 28.31
N GLU A 290 10.32 -13.98 27.74
CA GLU A 290 11.80 -13.94 27.82
C GLU A 290 12.35 -12.64 27.24
N TYR A 291 11.78 -12.16 26.12
CA TYR A 291 12.11 -10.84 25.57
C TYR A 291 11.78 -9.72 26.56
N LEU A 292 10.58 -9.70 27.14
CA LEU A 292 10.18 -8.67 28.09
C LEU A 292 11.00 -8.73 29.39
N GLU A 293 11.42 -9.92 29.82
CA GLU A 293 12.32 -10.17 30.96
C GLU A 293 13.73 -9.63 30.68
N ALA A 294 14.28 -9.91 29.50
CA ALA A 294 15.58 -9.39 29.06
C ALA A 294 15.55 -7.85 28.90
N GLN A 295 14.51 -7.32 28.25
CA GLN A 295 14.30 -5.87 28.09
C GLN A 295 14.24 -5.17 29.46
N PHE A 296 13.54 -5.77 30.42
CA PHE A 296 13.45 -5.22 31.77
C PHE A 296 14.77 -5.30 32.53
N THR A 297 15.56 -6.35 32.33
CA THR A 297 16.89 -6.47 32.92
C THR A 297 17.82 -5.36 32.41
N GLU A 298 17.79 -5.04 31.12
CA GLU A 298 18.52 -3.91 30.57
C GLU A 298 18.05 -2.57 31.17
N TYR A 299 16.74 -2.38 31.29
CA TYR A 299 16.15 -1.19 31.92
C TYR A 299 16.58 -1.03 33.38
N MET A 300 16.61 -2.11 34.17
CA MET A 300 17.07 -2.07 35.55
C MET A 300 18.52 -1.57 35.64
N GLU A 301 19.42 -2.08 34.80
CA GLU A 301 20.81 -1.63 34.75
C GLU A 301 20.90 -0.15 34.36
N GLN A 302 20.12 0.31 33.39
CA GLN A 302 20.08 1.72 32.99
C GLN A 302 19.64 2.63 34.15
N VAL A 303 18.62 2.24 34.92
CA VAL A 303 18.16 2.99 36.11
C VAL A 303 19.23 3.04 37.19
N ILE A 304 19.90 1.91 37.47
CA ILE A 304 20.96 1.84 38.48
C ILE A 304 22.13 2.74 38.10
N VAL A 305 22.53 2.73 36.82
CA VAL A 305 23.61 3.59 36.30
C VAL A 305 23.22 5.06 36.35
N ALA A 306 21.95 5.40 36.11
CA ALA A 306 21.46 6.78 36.18
C ALA A 306 21.43 7.33 37.62
N GLN A 307 21.24 6.47 38.63
CA GLN A 307 21.06 6.86 40.04
C GLN A 307 21.95 6.05 41.00
N PRO A 308 23.29 6.09 40.87
CA PRO A 308 24.19 5.19 41.59
C PRO A 308 24.18 5.40 43.11
N LEU A 309 24.01 6.66 43.56
CA LEU A 309 23.99 7.02 44.99
C LEU A 309 22.77 6.45 45.72
N GLN A 310 21.63 6.35 45.04
CA GLN A 310 20.40 5.78 45.61
C GLN A 310 20.39 4.26 45.47
N ALA A 311 20.90 3.73 44.36
CA ALA A 311 20.91 2.30 44.08
C ALA A 311 21.76 1.51 45.08
N GLN A 312 22.94 2.03 45.46
CA GLN A 312 23.81 1.40 46.47
C GLN A 312 24.04 -0.11 46.20
N ARG A 313 24.39 -0.45 44.94
CA ARG A 313 24.56 -1.86 44.50
C ARG A 313 25.67 -2.61 45.26
N GLY A 314 26.62 -1.89 45.85
CA GLY A 314 27.77 -2.48 46.55
C GLY A 314 28.88 -2.92 45.58
N GLY A 315 29.89 -3.63 46.10
CA GLY A 315 31.10 -3.99 45.36
C GLY A 315 31.03 -5.28 44.53
N ILE A 316 30.04 -6.15 44.77
CA ILE A 316 29.85 -7.42 44.05
C ILE A 316 28.47 -7.40 43.37
N PRO A 317 28.39 -7.24 42.05
CA PRO A 317 27.12 -7.18 41.33
C PRO A 317 26.53 -8.58 41.14
N THR A 318 25.79 -9.09 42.12
CA THR A 318 24.94 -10.29 41.97
C THR A 318 23.55 -9.90 41.47
N VAL A 319 22.81 -10.83 40.87
CA VAL A 319 21.42 -10.59 40.42
C VAL A 319 20.54 -10.09 41.58
N ARG A 320 20.65 -10.71 42.75
CA ARG A 320 19.95 -10.29 43.99
C ARG A 320 20.34 -8.87 44.42
N ALA A 321 21.63 -8.53 44.34
CA ALA A 321 22.11 -7.17 44.65
C ALA A 321 21.64 -6.14 43.62
N THR A 322 21.60 -6.49 42.33
CA THR A 322 21.08 -5.63 41.25
C THR A 322 19.60 -5.36 41.45
N VAL A 323 18.78 -6.38 41.74
CA VAL A 323 17.35 -6.18 42.04
C VAL A 323 17.18 -5.33 43.29
N ALA A 324 17.90 -5.63 44.38
CA ALA A 324 17.85 -4.80 45.59
C ALA A 324 18.19 -3.33 45.30
N ALA A 325 19.20 -3.09 44.47
CA ALA A 325 19.61 -1.75 44.07
C ALA A 325 18.51 -1.03 43.29
N PHE A 326 17.85 -1.72 42.37
CA PHE A 326 16.70 -1.20 41.63
C PHE A 326 15.49 -0.91 42.54
N LEU A 327 15.21 -1.76 43.54
CA LEU A 327 14.12 -1.48 44.49
C LEU A 327 14.38 -0.22 45.30
N ARG A 328 15.64 0.03 45.69
CA ARG A 328 15.99 1.24 46.45
C ARG A 328 15.80 2.52 45.64
N THR A 329 15.98 2.48 44.32
CA THR A 329 15.72 3.65 43.46
C THR A 329 14.23 3.86 43.20
N GLN A 330 13.45 2.79 43.01
CA GLN A 330 12.06 2.88 42.58
C GLN A 330 11.04 2.94 43.72
N LEU A 331 11.26 2.22 44.82
CA LEU A 331 10.28 2.01 45.89
C LEU A 331 10.60 2.79 47.17
N ARG A 332 11.64 3.62 47.16
CA ARG A 332 11.91 4.56 48.25
C ARG A 332 11.30 5.92 47.94
N THR A 333 10.73 6.53 48.97
CA THR A 333 10.23 7.91 48.95
C THR A 333 11.39 8.90 48.92
N ALA A 334 11.10 10.18 48.67
CA ALA A 334 12.10 11.25 48.72
C ALA A 334 12.79 11.36 50.09
N GLN A 335 12.15 10.87 51.16
CA GLN A 335 12.69 10.79 52.52
C GLN A 335 13.53 9.52 52.76
N ASN A 336 13.87 8.77 51.70
CA ASN A 336 14.65 7.52 51.75
C ASN A 336 13.99 6.42 52.62
N THR A 337 12.67 6.46 52.77
CA THR A 337 11.88 5.42 53.45
C THR A 337 11.12 4.58 52.43
N TRP A 338 10.85 3.32 52.74
CA TRP A 338 10.02 2.47 51.87
C TRP A 338 8.58 2.99 51.79
N VAL A 339 7.93 2.83 50.64
CA VAL A 339 6.51 3.16 50.48
C VAL A 339 5.68 2.46 51.59
N PRO A 340 4.75 3.18 52.25
CA PRO A 340 3.96 2.63 53.34
C PRO A 340 3.27 1.32 52.95
N GLY A 341 3.38 0.30 53.80
CA GLY A 341 2.76 -1.01 53.59
C GLY A 341 3.67 -2.09 52.99
N LEU A 342 4.79 -1.73 52.35
CA LEU A 342 5.73 -2.69 51.75
C LEU A 342 6.81 -3.21 52.72
N ALA A 343 7.27 -2.40 53.67
CA ALA A 343 8.34 -2.76 54.60
C ALA A 343 7.87 -3.63 55.78
N ARG A 344 6.91 -4.53 55.57
CA ARG A 344 6.41 -5.44 56.60
C ARG A 344 7.33 -6.66 56.75
N ASP A 345 7.68 -7.27 55.63
CA ASP A 345 8.55 -8.43 55.54
C ASP A 345 9.80 -8.06 54.75
N MET A 346 10.97 -8.20 55.37
CA MET A 346 12.25 -7.77 54.80
C MET A 346 13.14 -8.98 54.50
N ASP A 347 13.90 -8.87 53.43
CA ASP A 347 14.93 -9.84 53.07
C ASP A 347 16.14 -9.73 54.02
N HIS A 348 16.53 -10.85 54.65
CA HIS A 348 17.63 -10.90 55.62
C HIS A 348 18.99 -10.49 55.06
N GLU A 349 19.22 -10.69 53.75
CA GLU A 349 20.51 -10.37 53.12
C GLU A 349 20.58 -8.95 52.58
N THR A 350 19.52 -8.46 51.92
CA THR A 350 19.55 -7.19 51.19
C THR A 350 18.84 -6.05 51.87
N ASP A 351 18.12 -6.31 52.96
CA ASP A 351 17.25 -5.35 53.67
C ASP A 351 16.31 -4.62 52.70
N THR A 352 15.64 -5.38 51.84
CA THR A 352 14.61 -4.90 50.90
C THR A 352 13.28 -5.63 51.11
N PRO A 353 12.14 -5.03 50.73
CA PRO A 353 10.83 -5.68 50.87
C PRO A 353 10.79 -7.03 50.16
N LEU A 354 10.57 -8.12 50.92
CA LEU A 354 10.76 -9.50 50.47
C LEU A 354 9.86 -9.87 49.28
N TRP A 355 8.58 -9.49 49.33
CA TRP A 355 7.62 -9.78 48.25
C TRP A 355 7.95 -9.03 46.97
N ALA A 356 8.33 -7.76 47.07
CA ALA A 356 8.80 -6.97 45.93
C ALA A 356 10.07 -7.60 45.35
N HIS A 357 11.01 -8.01 46.20
CA HIS A 357 12.25 -8.65 45.79
C HIS A 357 12.01 -9.92 44.97
N LEU A 358 11.17 -10.83 45.48
CA LEU A 358 10.79 -12.04 44.75
C LEU A 358 10.08 -11.73 43.43
N PHE A 359 9.15 -10.76 43.44
CA PHE A 359 8.44 -10.35 42.22
C PHE A 359 9.40 -9.84 41.14
N TYR A 360 10.36 -8.97 41.49
CA TYR A 360 11.28 -8.40 40.52
C TYR A 360 12.36 -9.39 40.05
N LEU A 361 12.74 -10.39 40.88
CA LEU A 361 13.55 -11.53 40.42
C LEU A 361 12.79 -12.36 39.38
N VAL A 362 11.51 -12.66 39.62
CA VAL A 362 10.65 -13.34 38.64
C VAL A 362 10.45 -12.49 37.38
N ARG A 363 10.21 -11.18 37.53
CA ARG A 363 10.02 -10.23 36.42
C ARG A 363 11.25 -10.07 35.53
N SER A 364 12.44 -10.29 36.07
CA SER A 364 13.68 -10.25 35.31
C SER A 364 14.08 -11.60 34.70
N GLY A 365 13.25 -12.65 34.85
CA GLY A 365 13.51 -13.98 34.31
C GLY A 365 14.43 -14.86 35.17
N HIS A 366 14.92 -14.34 36.30
CA HIS A 366 15.85 -15.03 37.21
C HIS A 366 15.10 -15.90 38.23
N SER A 367 14.41 -16.93 37.74
CA SER A 367 13.57 -17.80 38.57
C SER A 367 14.36 -18.68 39.53
N VAL A 368 15.58 -19.07 39.16
CA VAL A 368 16.46 -19.88 40.03
C VAL A 368 16.90 -19.07 41.24
N GLU A 369 17.31 -17.82 41.01
CA GLU A 369 17.68 -16.86 42.05
C GLU A 369 16.48 -16.48 42.91
N ALA A 370 15.28 -16.37 42.34
CA ALA A 370 14.05 -16.18 43.10
C ALA A 370 13.78 -17.35 44.07
N SER A 371 13.95 -18.59 43.61
CA SER A 371 13.80 -19.79 44.45
C SER A 371 14.85 -19.84 45.57
N ALA A 372 16.11 -19.50 45.26
CA ALA A 372 17.18 -19.41 46.26
C ALA A 372 16.92 -18.31 47.30
N CYS A 373 16.44 -17.14 46.87
CA CYS A 373 16.06 -16.04 47.77
C CYS A 373 14.91 -16.44 48.69
N ALA A 374 13.90 -17.14 48.17
CA ALA A 374 12.80 -17.66 48.98
C ALA A 374 13.28 -18.68 50.03
N GLN A 375 14.18 -19.59 49.66
CA GLN A 375 14.78 -20.58 50.57
C GLN A 375 15.66 -19.94 51.65
N ALA A 376 16.44 -18.91 51.31
CA ALA A 376 17.24 -18.15 52.28
C ALA A 376 16.37 -17.46 53.36
N ASN A 377 15.09 -17.19 53.05
CA ASN A 377 14.12 -16.58 53.96
C ASN A 377 13.07 -17.57 54.48
N GLU A 378 13.37 -18.88 54.49
CA GLU A 378 12.40 -19.93 54.88
C GLU A 378 11.79 -19.69 56.27
N SER A 379 12.58 -19.27 57.24
CA SER A 379 12.10 -18.98 58.60
C SER A 379 11.05 -17.85 58.65
N THR A 380 11.17 -16.86 57.76
CA THR A 380 10.18 -15.80 57.59
C THR A 380 8.90 -16.37 56.99
N PHE A 381 9.00 -17.16 55.92
CA PHE A 381 7.85 -17.80 55.26
C PHE A 381 7.10 -18.78 56.16
N GLN A 382 7.79 -19.58 56.98
CA GLN A 382 7.12 -20.46 57.95
C GLN A 382 6.23 -19.69 58.96
N ARG A 383 6.54 -18.42 59.22
CA ARG A 383 5.74 -17.56 60.11
C ARG A 383 4.61 -16.85 59.38
N ILE A 384 4.88 -16.29 58.20
CA ILE A 384 3.92 -15.44 57.47
C ILE A 384 3.04 -16.23 56.51
N ASP A 385 3.60 -17.26 55.88
CA ASP A 385 2.96 -18.01 54.81
C ASP A 385 3.57 -19.42 54.57
N PRO A 386 3.19 -20.43 55.38
CA PRO A 386 3.86 -21.73 55.39
C PRO A 386 3.75 -22.52 54.07
N SER A 387 2.66 -22.34 53.32
CA SER A 387 2.39 -23.07 52.08
C SER A 387 3.06 -22.42 50.86
N PHE A 388 3.43 -21.13 50.93
CA PHE A 388 3.97 -20.37 49.82
C PHE A 388 5.24 -20.99 49.24
N LEU A 389 6.21 -21.34 50.07
CA LEU A 389 7.52 -21.81 49.60
C LEU A 389 7.42 -23.12 48.81
N ALA A 390 6.58 -24.05 49.26
CA ALA A 390 6.34 -25.31 48.56
C ALA A 390 5.66 -25.07 47.20
N ASN A 391 4.62 -24.23 47.16
CA ASN A 391 3.93 -23.87 45.93
C ASN A 391 4.85 -23.09 44.97
N PHE A 392 5.65 -22.16 45.47
CA PHE A 392 6.52 -21.32 44.66
C PHE A 392 7.63 -22.13 44.00
N LYS A 393 8.24 -23.06 44.74
CA LYS A 393 9.22 -24.00 44.19
C LYS A 393 8.61 -24.92 43.14
N ALA A 394 7.45 -25.52 43.43
CA ALA A 394 6.73 -26.37 42.47
C ALA A 394 6.35 -25.61 41.18
N TRP A 395 6.02 -24.31 41.29
CA TRP A 395 5.70 -23.47 40.15
C TRP A 395 6.91 -23.14 39.28
N ILE A 396 8.08 -22.89 39.90
CA ILE A 396 9.34 -22.60 39.19
C ILE A 396 9.91 -23.85 38.52
N ASP A 397 9.87 -24.99 39.20
CA ASP A 397 10.41 -26.26 38.70
C ASP A 397 9.56 -26.84 37.55
N ALA A 398 8.30 -26.40 37.42
CA ALA A 398 7.41 -26.84 36.35
C ALA A 398 7.74 -26.15 35.00
N PRO A 399 8.02 -26.91 33.92
CA PRO A 399 8.40 -26.32 32.62
C PRO A 399 7.32 -25.42 32.01
N SER A 400 6.05 -25.72 32.26
CA SER A 400 4.91 -24.91 31.79
C SER A 400 4.53 -23.76 32.73
N ARG A 401 5.26 -23.59 33.87
CA ARG A 401 4.90 -22.70 34.99
C ARG A 401 3.43 -22.88 35.42
N GLN A 402 3.03 -24.14 35.60
CA GLN A 402 1.69 -24.54 36.04
C GLN A 402 1.79 -25.45 37.26
N LEU A 403 0.97 -25.15 38.26
CA LEU A 403 0.85 -25.97 39.45
C LEU A 403 -0.02 -27.20 39.21
N PRO A 404 0.28 -28.34 39.85
CA PRO A 404 -0.62 -29.49 39.90
C PRO A 404 -1.99 -29.11 40.46
N ARG A 405 -3.07 -29.75 39.95
CA ARG A 405 -4.46 -29.41 40.31
C ARG A 405 -4.69 -29.32 41.83
N GLY A 406 -4.24 -30.32 42.60
CA GLY A 406 -4.41 -30.33 44.06
C GLY A 406 -3.70 -29.19 44.80
N MET A 407 -2.48 -28.83 44.38
CA MET A 407 -1.75 -27.68 44.95
C MET A 407 -2.42 -26.35 44.57
N ARG A 408 -2.88 -26.25 43.31
CA ARG A 408 -3.58 -25.07 42.81
C ARG A 408 -4.90 -24.82 43.53
N ASP A 409 -5.69 -25.87 43.78
CA ASP A 409 -6.99 -25.74 44.45
C ASP A 409 -6.81 -25.33 45.91
N HIS A 410 -5.76 -25.82 46.59
CA HIS A 410 -5.38 -25.34 47.92
C HIS A 410 -4.96 -23.86 47.90
N LEU A 411 -4.09 -23.49 46.96
CA LEU A 411 -3.66 -22.09 46.77
C LEU A 411 -4.85 -21.16 46.45
N LEU A 412 -5.88 -21.66 45.75
CA LEU A 412 -7.10 -20.89 45.45
C LEU A 412 -7.91 -20.61 46.72
N ALA A 413 -8.02 -21.57 47.64
CA ALA A 413 -8.70 -21.36 48.92
C ALA A 413 -7.97 -20.31 49.78
N GLU A 414 -6.63 -20.36 49.81
CA GLU A 414 -5.81 -19.34 50.46
C GLU A 414 -5.94 -17.97 49.78
N TYR A 415 -5.96 -17.95 48.45
CA TYR A 415 -6.16 -16.73 47.68
C TYR A 415 -7.52 -16.10 47.98
N ALA A 416 -8.58 -16.90 48.03
CA ALA A 416 -9.93 -16.45 48.31
C ALA A 416 -10.08 -15.86 49.71
N THR A 417 -9.47 -16.49 50.71
CA THR A 417 -9.52 -16.02 52.11
C THR A 417 -8.70 -14.76 52.33
N ARG A 418 -7.51 -14.66 51.69
CA ARG A 418 -6.58 -13.54 51.93
C ARG A 418 -6.84 -12.32 51.05
N PHE A 419 -7.21 -12.50 49.79
CA PHE A 419 -7.20 -11.42 48.80
C PHE A 419 -8.56 -11.10 48.19
N LYS A 420 -9.49 -12.06 48.08
CA LYS A 420 -10.73 -11.86 47.29
C LYS A 420 -11.69 -10.81 47.86
N ASN A 421 -11.70 -10.61 49.18
CA ASN A 421 -12.63 -9.72 49.88
C ASN A 421 -11.97 -8.47 50.48
N LEU A 422 -10.67 -8.24 50.26
CA LEU A 422 -9.95 -7.08 50.79
C LEU A 422 -9.76 -6.02 49.71
N ALA A 423 -9.73 -4.74 50.12
CA ALA A 423 -9.40 -3.64 49.23
C ALA A 423 -7.94 -3.76 48.75
N LEU A 424 -7.74 -3.64 47.42
CA LEU A 424 -6.42 -3.77 46.76
C LEU A 424 -5.37 -2.80 47.31
N ASP A 425 -5.79 -1.65 47.84
CA ASP A 425 -4.89 -0.59 48.35
C ASP A 425 -4.38 -0.86 49.78
N ALA A 426 -4.97 -1.83 50.49
CA ALA A 426 -4.58 -2.18 51.87
C ALA A 426 -3.55 -3.32 51.96
N GLN A 427 -3.18 -3.90 50.81
CA GLN A 427 -2.39 -5.12 50.71
C GLN A 427 -1.06 -4.87 50.00
N ASP A 428 -0.08 -5.76 50.22
CA ASP A 428 1.15 -5.76 49.45
C ASP A 428 0.82 -6.18 47.99
N PRO A 429 1.01 -5.28 47.01
CA PRO A 429 0.66 -5.56 45.61
C PRO A 429 1.52 -6.68 45.01
N PHE A 430 2.76 -6.85 45.47
CA PHE A 430 3.69 -7.86 44.95
C PHE A 430 3.33 -9.25 45.48
N HIS A 431 2.93 -9.34 46.75
CA HIS A 431 2.40 -10.58 47.32
C HIS A 431 1.15 -11.05 46.57
N TYR A 432 0.20 -10.13 46.33
CA TYR A 432 -1.00 -10.40 45.55
C TYR A 432 -0.68 -10.86 44.12
N ALA A 433 0.31 -10.24 43.47
CA ALA A 433 0.73 -10.59 42.12
C ALA A 433 1.31 -12.00 42.04
N LEU A 434 2.22 -12.37 42.94
CA LEU A 434 2.84 -13.69 42.94
C LEU A 434 1.81 -14.82 43.10
N TYR A 435 0.84 -14.66 43.99
CA TYR A 435 -0.27 -15.61 44.14
C TYR A 435 -1.08 -15.75 42.86
N ARG A 436 -1.42 -14.62 42.21
CA ARG A 436 -2.15 -14.65 40.93
C ARG A 436 -1.34 -15.29 39.82
N LEU A 437 -0.05 -15.05 39.73
CA LEU A 437 0.81 -15.61 38.69
C LEU A 437 0.99 -17.13 38.86
N MET A 438 1.18 -17.59 40.10
CA MET A 438 1.33 -19.02 40.42
C MET A 438 0.05 -19.81 40.15
N GLY A 439 -1.10 -19.27 40.57
CA GLY A 439 -2.41 -19.93 40.44
C GLY A 439 -3.15 -19.64 39.12
N ARG A 440 -2.74 -18.61 38.39
CA ARG A 440 -3.46 -17.99 37.25
C ARG A 440 -4.90 -17.61 37.58
N PHE A 441 -5.10 -17.03 38.77
CA PHE A 441 -6.42 -16.69 39.29
C PHE A 441 -6.96 -15.33 38.79
N ASP A 442 -8.28 -15.25 38.70
CA ASP A 442 -9.03 -14.01 38.47
C ASP A 442 -8.56 -13.23 37.23
N VAL A 443 -8.37 -13.90 36.08
CA VAL A 443 -7.75 -13.27 34.89
C VAL A 443 -8.51 -12.02 34.39
N SER A 444 -9.82 -11.94 34.64
CA SER A 444 -10.66 -10.79 34.31
C SER A 444 -10.40 -9.55 35.17
N LYS A 445 -9.86 -9.70 36.39
CA LYS A 445 -9.60 -8.58 37.31
C LYS A 445 -8.33 -7.82 36.93
N LYS A 446 -8.39 -6.48 37.05
CA LYS A 446 -7.22 -5.61 36.85
C LYS A 446 -6.17 -5.85 37.95
N PHE A 447 -4.89 -5.75 37.58
CA PHE A 447 -3.81 -5.72 38.56
C PHE A 447 -3.74 -4.32 39.23
N PRO A 448 -3.18 -4.22 40.46
CA PRO A 448 -2.89 -2.95 41.12
C PRO A 448 -2.12 -1.97 40.22
N GLN A 449 -2.41 -0.67 40.33
CA GLN A 449 -1.78 0.38 39.51
C GLN A 449 -0.24 0.41 39.66
N ALA A 450 0.28 0.11 40.86
CA ALA A 450 1.72 0.02 41.10
C ALA A 450 2.44 -0.99 40.18
N LEU A 451 1.73 -2.00 39.66
CA LEU A 451 2.26 -3.01 38.76
C LEU A 451 1.93 -2.74 37.28
N VAL A 452 1.03 -1.82 36.98
CA VAL A 452 0.50 -1.61 35.61
C VAL A 452 0.89 -0.23 35.06
N SER A 453 1.82 0.45 35.71
CA SER A 453 2.32 1.77 35.31
C SER A 453 3.01 1.79 33.94
N SER A 454 3.59 0.66 33.51
CA SER A 454 4.19 0.46 32.19
C SER A 454 3.38 -0.54 31.36
N THR A 455 3.26 -0.23 30.06
CA THR A 455 2.63 -1.10 29.05
C THR A 455 3.34 -2.44 28.91
N GLU A 456 4.67 -2.45 28.98
CA GLU A 456 5.52 -3.64 28.89
C GLU A 456 5.32 -4.53 30.12
N ASN A 457 5.25 -3.94 31.32
CA ASN A 457 4.99 -4.71 32.54
C ASN A 457 3.57 -5.27 32.58
N TRP A 458 2.59 -4.49 32.12
CA TRP A 458 1.23 -4.95 31.94
C TRP A 458 1.16 -6.15 31.00
N LEU A 459 1.81 -6.07 29.84
CA LEU A 459 1.82 -7.14 28.85
C LEU A 459 2.53 -8.39 29.38
N TRP A 460 3.67 -8.23 30.06
CA TRP A 460 4.37 -9.35 30.71
C TRP A 460 3.46 -10.06 31.72
N LEU A 461 2.75 -9.31 32.57
CA LEU A 461 1.76 -9.88 33.50
C LEU A 461 0.66 -10.64 32.75
N GLN A 462 0.12 -10.09 31.67
CA GLN A 462 -0.90 -10.80 30.89
C GLN A 462 -0.34 -12.09 30.27
N LEU A 463 0.87 -12.06 29.70
CA LEU A 463 1.54 -13.24 29.11
C LEU A 463 1.93 -14.29 30.16
N CYS A 464 2.22 -13.92 31.40
CA CYS A 464 2.39 -14.90 32.48
C CYS A 464 1.07 -15.58 32.87
N MET A 465 -0.05 -14.88 32.70
CA MET A 465 -1.39 -15.40 32.97
C MET A 465 -1.96 -16.21 31.80
N THR A 466 -1.38 -16.15 30.60
CA THR A 466 -1.89 -16.92 29.45
C THR A 466 -1.67 -18.42 29.64
N CYS A 467 -2.69 -19.19 29.29
CA CYS A 467 -2.69 -20.65 29.34
C CYS A 467 -3.30 -21.20 28.06
N GLU A 468 -2.48 -21.96 27.33
CA GLU A 468 -2.90 -22.56 26.06
C GLU A 468 -3.34 -24.03 26.21
N ALA A 469 -3.32 -24.61 27.42
CA ALA A 469 -3.64 -26.03 27.64
C ALA A 469 -4.95 -26.47 26.96
N SER A 470 -4.95 -27.67 26.37
CA SER A 470 -6.13 -28.28 25.73
C SER A 470 -7.30 -28.28 26.70
N ASN A 471 -8.41 -27.63 26.32
CA ASN A 471 -9.65 -27.57 27.09
C ASN A 471 -10.25 -28.98 27.26
N ASP A 472 -9.79 -29.73 28.26
CA ASP A 472 -10.60 -30.77 28.88
C ASP A 472 -11.52 -30.09 29.90
N GLY A 473 -12.65 -29.59 29.38
CA GLY A 473 -13.77 -29.08 30.16
C GLY A 473 -13.73 -27.58 30.45
N GLU A 474 -14.83 -26.89 30.13
CA GLU A 474 -15.12 -25.57 30.67
C GLU A 474 -15.01 -25.63 32.19
N ALA A 475 -14.01 -24.96 32.77
CA ALA A 475 -13.92 -24.82 34.21
C ALA A 475 -15.19 -24.05 34.67
N PRO A 476 -16.03 -24.62 35.54
CA PRO A 476 -17.30 -24.01 35.93
C PRO A 476 -17.12 -22.74 36.78
N ASP A 477 -15.92 -22.48 37.30
CA ASP A 477 -15.62 -21.36 38.18
C ASP A 477 -14.94 -20.21 37.42
N ALA A 478 -15.55 -19.02 37.46
CA ALA A 478 -15.07 -17.82 36.75
C ALA A 478 -13.66 -17.40 37.18
N THR A 479 -13.21 -17.82 38.37
CA THR A 479 -11.89 -17.56 38.94
C THR A 479 -10.76 -18.34 38.25
N LEU A 480 -11.09 -19.47 37.61
CA LEU A 480 -10.16 -20.41 36.94
C LEU A 480 -10.24 -20.36 35.41
N ARG A 481 -10.96 -19.38 34.85
CA ARG A 481 -11.06 -19.21 33.39
C ARG A 481 -9.66 -18.99 32.79
N SER A 482 -9.28 -19.83 31.84
CA SER A 482 -8.04 -19.67 31.08
C SER A 482 -8.11 -18.46 30.15
N LEU A 483 -7.01 -17.71 30.08
CA LEU A 483 -6.80 -16.67 29.08
C LEU A 483 -5.92 -17.24 27.98
N THR A 484 -6.45 -17.36 26.79
CA THR A 484 -5.65 -17.76 25.63
C THR A 484 -4.88 -16.57 25.07
N LEU A 485 -3.85 -16.83 24.28
CA LEU A 485 -3.11 -15.83 23.53
C LEU A 485 -4.06 -15.05 22.60
N ARG A 486 -5.05 -15.73 22.02
CA ARG A 486 -6.08 -15.09 21.18
C ARG A 486 -6.98 -14.13 21.98
N ASP A 487 -7.30 -14.45 23.22
CA ASP A 487 -8.05 -13.53 24.09
C ASP A 487 -7.24 -12.26 24.39
N LEU A 488 -5.93 -12.42 24.64
CA LEU A 488 -5.03 -11.30 24.84
C LEU A 488 -4.90 -10.44 23.57
N ALA A 489 -4.79 -11.07 22.40
CA ALA A 489 -4.75 -10.37 21.11
C ALA A 489 -5.99 -9.50 20.89
N ARG A 490 -7.19 -10.06 21.08
CA ARG A 490 -8.46 -9.34 20.96
C ARG A 490 -8.56 -8.17 21.93
N LYS A 491 -7.97 -8.30 23.12
CA LYS A 491 -7.92 -7.21 24.11
C LYS A 491 -7.05 -6.06 23.62
N ILE A 492 -5.89 -6.33 23.02
CA ILE A 492 -5.02 -5.31 22.44
C ILE A 492 -5.69 -4.64 21.23
N GLU A 493 -6.31 -5.44 20.36
CA GLU A 493 -7.08 -4.94 19.21
C GLU A 493 -8.20 -3.98 19.63
N LYS A 494 -8.95 -4.34 20.69
CA LYS A 494 -10.03 -3.49 21.21
C LYS A 494 -9.54 -2.12 21.71
N TYR A 495 -8.32 -2.05 22.26
CA TYR A 495 -7.72 -0.76 22.64
C TYR A 495 -7.29 0.04 21.40
N GLY A 496 -6.75 -0.65 20.40
CA GLY A 496 -6.33 -0.06 19.13
C GLY A 496 -5.11 0.87 19.24
N PRO A 497 -4.60 1.36 18.10
CA PRO A 497 -3.36 2.14 18.06
C PRO A 497 -3.49 3.49 18.78
N GLY A 498 -4.67 4.12 18.74
CA GLY A 498 -4.90 5.42 19.38
C GLY A 498 -4.77 5.41 20.91
N HIS A 499 -4.96 4.26 21.55
CA HIS A 499 -4.73 4.10 22.99
C HIS A 499 -3.23 4.04 23.34
N PHE A 500 -2.44 3.33 22.53
CA PHE A 500 -1.01 3.11 22.78
C PHE A 500 -0.10 4.21 22.21
N ASP A 501 -0.59 4.91 21.19
CA ASP A 501 0.06 6.08 20.60
C ASP A 501 -0.93 7.23 20.32
N PRO A 502 -1.47 7.90 21.37
CA PRO A 502 -2.43 8.98 21.20
C PRO A 502 -1.91 10.17 20.39
N LYS A 503 -0.58 10.33 20.33
CA LYS A 503 0.08 11.45 19.65
C LYS A 503 0.64 11.06 18.27
N GLY A 504 0.57 9.78 17.88
CA GLY A 504 1.14 9.28 16.63
C GLY A 504 2.67 9.36 16.55
N THR A 505 3.37 9.49 17.68
CA THR A 505 4.82 9.70 17.74
C THR A 505 5.62 8.41 17.95
N ARG A 506 4.97 7.31 18.31
CA ARG A 506 5.61 6.01 18.61
C ARG A 506 4.88 4.85 17.91
N PRO A 507 4.79 4.84 16.57
CA PRO A 507 4.10 3.78 15.83
C PRO A 507 4.70 2.39 16.09
N LEU A 508 6.03 2.30 16.25
CA LEU A 508 6.71 1.03 16.53
C LEU A 508 6.27 0.36 17.85
N HIS A 509 5.76 1.13 18.82
CA HIS A 509 5.32 0.58 20.10
C HIS A 509 4.09 -0.31 19.93
N TYR A 510 3.05 0.16 19.25
CA TYR A 510 1.86 -0.67 18.97
C TYR A 510 2.21 -1.88 18.09
N PHE A 511 3.08 -1.67 17.10
CA PHE A 511 3.61 -2.75 16.27
C PHE A 511 4.29 -3.86 17.10
N GLN A 512 5.16 -3.50 18.04
CA GLN A 512 5.82 -4.44 18.96
C GLN A 512 4.81 -5.20 19.84
N LEU A 513 3.76 -4.53 20.34
CA LEU A 513 2.70 -5.18 21.12
C LEU A 513 1.97 -6.25 20.30
N LEU A 514 1.70 -5.99 19.01
CA LEU A 514 1.08 -6.98 18.12
C LEU A 514 2.02 -8.17 17.86
N LEU A 515 3.31 -7.92 17.64
CA LEU A 515 4.31 -8.98 17.47
C LEU A 515 4.40 -9.88 18.71
N LEU A 516 4.45 -9.31 19.91
CA LEU A 516 4.54 -10.03 21.19
C LEU A 516 3.33 -10.93 21.50
N VAL A 517 2.22 -10.73 20.80
CA VAL A 517 1.02 -11.57 20.93
C VAL A 517 0.81 -12.47 19.71
N GLY A 518 1.73 -12.44 18.74
CA GLY A 518 1.71 -13.30 17.56
C GLY A 518 0.67 -12.89 16.50
N GLU A 519 0.20 -11.64 16.52
CA GLU A 519 -0.70 -11.10 15.48
C GLU A 519 0.11 -10.51 14.32
N PHE A 520 0.87 -11.38 13.64
CA PHE A 520 1.86 -10.98 12.63
C PHE A 520 1.23 -10.23 11.44
N GLU A 521 0.11 -10.72 10.91
CA GLU A 521 -0.58 -10.16 9.75
C GLU A 521 -1.05 -8.73 10.04
N ARG A 522 -1.69 -8.52 11.21
CA ARG A 522 -2.13 -7.20 11.66
C ARG A 522 -0.94 -6.28 11.92
N ALA A 523 0.14 -6.80 12.50
CA ALA A 523 1.36 -6.03 12.76
C ALA A 523 1.96 -5.49 11.45
N ILE A 524 2.13 -6.35 10.44
CA ILE A 524 2.66 -5.97 9.12
C ILE A 524 1.75 -4.96 8.43
N ALA A 525 0.44 -5.20 8.41
CA ALA A 525 -0.51 -4.26 7.80
C ALA A 525 -0.48 -2.88 8.47
N PHE A 526 -0.40 -2.84 9.80
CA PHE A 526 -0.28 -1.59 10.56
C PHE A 526 1.01 -0.84 10.21
N LEU A 527 2.15 -1.54 10.19
CA LEU A 527 3.44 -0.92 9.90
C LEU A 527 3.55 -0.45 8.44
N TYR A 528 3.03 -1.25 7.50
CA TYR A 528 2.99 -0.91 6.07
C TYR A 528 2.12 0.32 5.80
N GLY A 529 1.06 0.51 6.58
CA GLY A 529 0.21 1.71 6.52
C GLY A 529 0.92 3.01 6.89
N ASN A 530 2.11 2.95 7.50
CA ASN A 530 2.94 4.11 7.81
C ASN A 530 4.04 4.29 6.74
N PRO A 531 3.99 5.35 5.90
CA PRO A 531 4.92 5.55 4.79
C PRO A 531 6.39 5.54 5.21
N THR A 532 6.69 6.02 6.42
CA THR A 532 8.07 6.08 6.92
C THR A 532 8.70 4.69 7.09
N PHE A 533 7.89 3.67 7.42
CA PHE A 533 8.28 2.30 7.74
C PHE A 533 7.89 1.28 6.67
N GLN A 534 7.34 1.72 5.54
CA GLN A 534 6.82 0.83 4.50
C GLN A 534 7.87 -0.18 4.02
N ALA A 535 9.11 0.27 3.77
CA ALA A 535 10.21 -0.63 3.39
C ALA A 535 10.53 -1.62 4.52
N ASP A 536 10.57 -1.20 5.78
CA ASP A 536 10.85 -2.11 6.90
C ASP A 536 9.74 -3.17 7.04
N ALA A 537 8.47 -2.79 6.84
CA ALA A 537 7.34 -3.69 6.85
C ALA A 537 7.44 -4.78 5.78
N VAL A 538 7.92 -4.44 4.57
CA VAL A 538 8.17 -5.41 3.49
C VAL A 538 9.18 -6.46 3.92
N HIS A 539 10.32 -6.04 4.51
CA HIS A 539 11.38 -6.97 4.93
C HIS A 539 11.00 -7.81 6.15
N LEU A 540 10.23 -7.23 7.09
CA LEU A 540 9.63 -7.99 8.19
C LEU A 540 8.63 -9.04 7.67
N ALA A 541 7.82 -8.70 6.66
CA ALA A 541 6.92 -9.64 6.01
C ALA A 541 7.69 -10.76 5.29
N ILE A 542 8.78 -10.44 4.59
CA ILE A 542 9.66 -11.42 3.95
C ILE A 542 10.27 -12.37 4.99
N ALA A 543 10.76 -11.85 6.11
CA ALA A 543 11.31 -12.66 7.18
C ALA A 543 10.24 -13.59 7.79
N LEU A 544 9.02 -13.12 8.00
CA LEU A 544 7.91 -13.95 8.47
C LEU A 544 7.53 -15.01 7.44
N ALA A 545 7.42 -14.66 6.16
CA ALA A 545 7.14 -15.60 5.08
C ALA A 545 8.22 -16.69 4.97
N TYR A 546 9.50 -16.32 5.08
CA TYR A 546 10.62 -17.27 5.07
C TYR A 546 10.54 -18.31 6.20
N ASN A 547 10.05 -17.92 7.38
CA ASN A 547 9.84 -18.82 8.51
C ASN A 547 8.50 -19.57 8.45
N GLY A 548 7.60 -19.24 7.50
CA GLY A 548 6.26 -19.82 7.41
C GLY A 548 5.25 -19.24 8.40
N LEU A 549 5.45 -17.99 8.84
CA LEU A 549 4.66 -17.27 9.86
C LEU A 549 3.79 -16.15 9.28
N LEU A 550 3.47 -16.19 7.97
CA LEU A 550 2.64 -15.18 7.32
C LEU A 550 1.50 -15.84 6.54
N ARG A 551 0.25 -15.61 6.95
CA ARG A 551 -0.92 -16.10 6.22
C ARG A 551 -1.29 -15.15 5.07
N VAL A 552 -1.58 -15.73 3.92
CA VAL A 552 -1.97 -15.02 2.70
C VAL A 552 -3.40 -15.42 2.33
N PRO A 553 -4.26 -14.48 1.91
CA PRO A 553 -5.64 -14.82 1.55
C PRO A 553 -5.70 -15.61 0.25
N SER A 554 -6.76 -16.40 0.07
CA SER A 554 -7.11 -16.97 -1.24
C SER A 554 -7.62 -15.87 -2.17
N ALA A 555 -7.56 -16.10 -3.47
CA ALA A 555 -8.03 -15.19 -4.51
C ALA A 555 -9.51 -14.76 -4.33
N GLU A 556 -10.37 -15.62 -3.75
CA GLU A 556 -11.78 -15.29 -3.50
C GLU A 556 -11.97 -14.24 -2.39
N ASP A 557 -11.14 -14.31 -1.36
CA ASP A 557 -11.21 -13.45 -0.18
C ASP A 557 -10.31 -12.20 -0.30
N GLU A 558 -9.72 -11.97 -1.47
CA GLU A 558 -8.71 -10.95 -1.65
C GLU A 558 -9.33 -9.55 -1.77
N PRO A 559 -8.97 -8.61 -0.87
CA PRO A 559 -9.44 -7.24 -0.97
C PRO A 559 -8.79 -6.51 -2.16
N GLN A 560 -9.61 -5.76 -2.90
CA GLN A 560 -9.19 -5.02 -4.09
C GLN A 560 -8.13 -3.94 -3.80
N PHE A 561 -8.14 -3.32 -2.62
CA PHE A 561 -7.25 -2.20 -2.30
C PHE A 561 -6.45 -2.42 -1.02
N GLU A 562 -7.07 -3.00 0.00
CA GLU A 562 -6.43 -3.21 1.29
C GLU A 562 -5.37 -4.30 1.25
N VAL A 563 -4.41 -4.20 2.17
CA VAL A 563 -3.36 -5.21 2.35
C VAL A 563 -3.77 -6.24 3.40
N LEU A 564 -4.60 -5.87 4.36
CA LEU A 564 -5.12 -6.75 5.40
C LEU A 564 -6.49 -7.29 4.97
N CYS A 565 -6.75 -8.57 5.23
CA CYS A 565 -8.07 -9.18 5.13
C CYS A 565 -8.36 -9.94 6.41
N VAL A 566 -9.61 -9.92 6.89
CA VAL A 566 -10.03 -10.71 8.06
C VAL A 566 -11.22 -11.58 7.67
N VAL A 567 -11.01 -12.90 7.64
CA VAL A 567 -12.03 -13.89 7.29
C VAL A 567 -12.23 -14.81 8.48
N ASN A 568 -13.46 -14.97 8.97
CA ASN A 568 -13.79 -15.83 10.10
C ASN A 568 -12.91 -15.59 11.36
N ASP A 569 -12.69 -14.32 11.72
CA ASP A 569 -11.81 -13.88 12.81
C ASP A 569 -10.31 -14.23 12.60
N VAL A 570 -9.90 -14.64 11.40
CA VAL A 570 -8.49 -14.87 11.05
C VAL A 570 -7.98 -13.73 10.17
N ALA A 571 -6.84 -13.14 10.56
CA ALA A 571 -6.17 -12.12 9.78
C ALA A 571 -5.26 -12.74 8.71
N TYR A 572 -5.25 -12.12 7.53
CA TYR A 572 -4.45 -12.46 6.36
C TYR A 572 -3.80 -11.20 5.80
N VAL A 573 -2.61 -11.31 5.23
CA VAL A 573 -1.94 -10.21 4.53
C VAL A 573 -1.71 -10.56 3.07
N ASN A 574 -2.11 -9.66 2.18
CA ASN A 574 -1.86 -9.76 0.75
C ASN A 574 -0.38 -9.48 0.44
N PHE A 575 0.44 -10.50 0.63
CA PHE A 575 1.88 -10.44 0.41
C PHE A 575 2.23 -10.14 -1.06
N ALA A 576 1.47 -10.69 -2.02
CA ALA A 576 1.62 -10.39 -3.45
C ALA A 576 1.50 -8.90 -3.75
N LYS A 577 0.47 -8.25 -3.23
CA LYS A 577 0.26 -6.80 -3.38
C LYS A 577 1.35 -5.97 -2.69
N ILE A 578 1.81 -6.37 -1.50
CA ILE A 578 2.94 -5.70 -0.82
C ILE A 578 4.17 -5.70 -1.74
N ILE A 579 4.54 -6.87 -2.27
CA ILE A 579 5.71 -7.03 -3.14
C ILE A 579 5.51 -6.27 -4.44
N GLN A 580 4.36 -6.41 -5.11
CA GLN A 580 4.04 -5.69 -6.35
C GLN A 580 4.16 -4.17 -6.18
N ARG A 581 3.55 -3.60 -5.13
CA ARG A 581 3.62 -2.15 -4.87
C ARG A 581 5.04 -1.71 -4.55
N TYR A 582 5.82 -2.54 -3.88
CA TYR A 582 7.19 -2.24 -3.53
C TYR A 582 8.12 -2.29 -4.75
N THR A 583 8.02 -3.31 -5.61
CA THR A 583 8.87 -3.47 -6.80
C THR A 583 8.56 -2.44 -7.88
N ARG A 584 7.30 -2.00 -8.03
CA ARG A 584 6.92 -0.93 -8.97
C ARG A 584 7.74 0.35 -8.79
N MET A 585 8.24 0.64 -7.58
CA MET A 585 9.05 1.84 -7.32
C MET A 585 10.43 1.83 -8.01
N PHE A 586 10.94 0.65 -8.40
CA PHE A 586 12.29 0.51 -8.97
C PHE A 586 12.39 -0.51 -10.12
N ALA A 587 11.28 -1.13 -10.54
CA ALA A 587 11.26 -2.15 -11.59
C ALA A 587 11.86 -1.67 -12.92
N THR A 588 11.65 -0.41 -13.29
CA THR A 588 12.20 0.20 -14.50
C THR A 588 13.71 0.45 -14.39
N SER A 589 14.20 0.82 -13.21
CA SER A 589 15.61 1.10 -12.96
C SER A 589 16.46 -0.15 -12.71
N SER A 590 15.91 -1.15 -12.02
CA SER A 590 16.62 -2.39 -11.67
C SER A 590 15.69 -3.61 -11.78
N PRO A 591 15.50 -4.16 -13.00
CA PRO A 591 14.65 -5.33 -13.20
C PRO A 591 15.17 -6.57 -12.47
N ARG A 592 16.49 -6.67 -12.29
CA ARG A 592 17.15 -7.72 -11.50
C ARG A 592 16.65 -7.77 -10.06
N ASP A 593 16.63 -6.63 -9.40
CA ASP A 593 16.20 -6.56 -8.00
C ASP A 593 14.69 -6.82 -7.92
N ALA A 594 13.90 -6.26 -8.84
CA ALA A 594 12.46 -6.50 -8.90
C ALA A 594 12.14 -8.01 -9.04
N LEU A 595 12.83 -8.72 -9.93
CA LEU A 595 12.70 -10.17 -10.08
C LEU A 595 13.10 -10.91 -8.79
N ALA A 596 14.18 -10.47 -8.12
CA ALA A 596 14.61 -11.05 -6.86
C ALA A 596 13.52 -10.96 -5.78
N TYR A 597 12.81 -9.84 -5.67
CA TYR A 597 11.67 -9.71 -4.74
C TYR A 597 10.44 -10.51 -5.20
N ILE A 598 10.11 -10.52 -6.50
CA ILE A 598 8.97 -11.28 -7.03
C ILE A 598 9.14 -12.79 -6.76
N SER A 599 10.37 -13.31 -6.84
CA SER A 599 10.68 -14.71 -6.51
C SER A 599 10.42 -15.10 -5.04
N LEU A 600 10.23 -14.12 -4.15
CA LEU A 600 9.90 -14.37 -2.75
C LEU A 600 8.43 -14.75 -2.56
N LEU A 601 7.55 -14.50 -3.54
CA LEU A 601 6.15 -14.95 -3.47
C LEU A 601 6.04 -16.48 -3.38
N CYS A 602 6.98 -17.17 -4.02
CA CYS A 602 7.09 -18.63 -3.94
C CYS A 602 7.48 -19.15 -2.54
N LEU A 603 7.85 -18.29 -1.57
CA LEU A 603 7.98 -18.72 -0.17
C LEU A 603 6.65 -19.24 0.42
N ASN A 604 5.51 -18.90 -0.18
CA ASN A 604 4.21 -19.41 0.21
C ASN A 604 3.70 -20.53 -0.72
N ALA A 605 4.54 -21.10 -1.59
CA ALA A 605 4.14 -22.17 -2.50
C ALA A 605 3.69 -23.45 -1.77
N ASP A 606 4.26 -23.72 -0.59
CA ASP A 606 3.92 -24.87 0.27
C ASP A 606 2.67 -24.63 1.14
N ALA A 607 2.00 -23.48 0.99
CA ALA A 607 0.75 -23.21 1.68
C ALA A 607 -0.35 -24.21 1.24
N PRO A 608 -1.32 -24.54 2.13
CA PRO A 608 -2.41 -25.47 1.80
C PRO A 608 -3.12 -25.08 0.50
N ALA A 609 -3.41 -26.09 -0.34
CA ALA A 609 -4.16 -25.86 -1.59
C ALA A 609 -5.55 -25.27 -1.29
N PRO A 610 -6.03 -24.30 -2.09
CA PRO A 610 -5.47 -23.81 -3.36
C PRO A 610 -4.43 -22.68 -3.24
N ILE A 611 -4.22 -22.13 -2.04
CA ILE A 611 -3.48 -20.88 -1.81
C ILE A 611 -2.04 -20.94 -2.36
N GLY A 612 -1.32 -22.04 -2.13
CA GLY A 612 0.06 -22.18 -2.60
C GLY A 612 0.19 -22.08 -4.12
N ALA A 613 -0.71 -22.73 -4.87
CA ALA A 613 -0.73 -22.67 -6.32
C ALA A 613 -1.12 -21.27 -6.85
N GLU A 614 -2.06 -20.60 -6.17
CA GLU A 614 -2.44 -19.22 -6.49
C GLU A 614 -1.26 -18.25 -6.30
N GLN A 615 -0.43 -18.43 -5.26
CA GLN A 615 0.75 -17.58 -5.04
C GLN A 615 1.80 -17.77 -6.15
N VAL A 616 2.02 -19.01 -6.61
CA VAL A 616 2.90 -19.27 -7.76
C VAL A 616 2.34 -18.65 -9.04
N GLN A 617 1.03 -18.75 -9.26
CA GLN A 617 0.39 -18.10 -10.41
C GLN A 617 0.56 -16.57 -10.36
N LYS A 618 0.33 -15.94 -9.21
CA LYS A 618 0.55 -14.49 -9.02
C LYS A 618 2.02 -14.11 -9.24
N CYS A 619 2.96 -14.96 -8.82
CA CYS A 619 4.37 -14.76 -9.13
C CYS A 619 4.61 -14.73 -10.65
N HIS A 620 4.05 -15.69 -11.40
CA HIS A 620 4.17 -15.73 -12.86
C HIS A 620 3.51 -14.53 -13.56
N GLU A 621 2.36 -14.08 -13.05
CA GLU A 621 1.69 -12.86 -13.52
C GLU A 621 2.53 -11.61 -13.28
N LEU A 622 3.14 -11.44 -12.10
CA LEU A 622 4.04 -10.31 -11.84
C LEU A 622 5.34 -10.35 -12.64
N VAL A 623 5.88 -11.55 -12.93
CA VAL A 623 7.02 -11.67 -13.85
C VAL A 623 6.62 -11.27 -15.27
N ARG A 624 5.41 -11.62 -15.71
CA ARG A 624 4.87 -11.17 -17.00
C ARG A 624 4.74 -9.64 -17.02
N ASP A 625 4.13 -9.05 -16.00
CA ASP A 625 3.98 -7.60 -15.89
C ASP A 625 5.35 -6.91 -15.86
N LEU A 626 6.36 -7.50 -15.18
CA LEU A 626 7.73 -6.99 -15.20
C LEU A 626 8.33 -6.96 -16.62
N ILE A 627 8.08 -7.97 -17.47
CA ILE A 627 8.62 -7.92 -18.85
C ILE A 627 7.84 -6.93 -19.70
N LEU A 628 6.56 -6.71 -19.44
CA LEU A 628 5.73 -5.74 -20.16
C LEU A 628 6.14 -4.29 -19.81
N ASP A 629 6.39 -4.02 -18.53
CA ASP A 629 6.82 -2.70 -18.04
C ASP A 629 8.29 -2.41 -18.36
N ALA A 630 9.12 -3.44 -18.56
CA ALA A 630 10.53 -3.26 -18.86
C ALA A 630 10.75 -2.64 -20.25
N PRO A 631 11.73 -1.72 -20.38
CA PRO A 631 12.15 -1.26 -21.69
C PRO A 631 12.79 -2.41 -22.48
N SER A 632 12.68 -2.37 -23.81
CA SER A 632 13.23 -3.39 -24.72
C SER A 632 14.74 -3.62 -24.53
N SER A 633 15.48 -2.60 -24.08
CA SER A 633 16.90 -2.71 -23.72
C SER A 633 17.19 -3.75 -22.64
N HIS A 634 16.26 -3.96 -21.70
CA HIS A 634 16.41 -4.89 -20.59
C HIS A 634 15.95 -6.32 -20.92
N PHE A 635 15.32 -6.56 -22.08
CA PHE A 635 14.87 -7.90 -22.46
C PHE A 635 16.03 -8.90 -22.53
N VAL A 636 17.21 -8.44 -22.93
CA VAL A 636 18.43 -9.25 -22.98
C VAL A 636 18.88 -9.69 -21.61
N GLU A 637 18.76 -8.80 -20.63
CA GLU A 637 19.12 -9.08 -19.24
C GLU A 637 18.11 -10.04 -18.61
N ILE A 638 16.82 -9.79 -18.83
CA ILE A 638 15.73 -10.56 -18.20
C ILE A 638 15.57 -11.95 -18.84
N LEU A 639 15.46 -12.01 -20.16
CA LEU A 639 15.15 -13.22 -20.94
C LEU A 639 16.39 -13.91 -21.49
N GLY A 640 17.53 -13.23 -21.51
CA GLY A 640 18.74 -13.72 -22.15
C GLY A 640 18.80 -13.34 -23.63
N SER A 641 19.85 -13.82 -24.31
CA SER A 641 20.00 -13.60 -25.76
C SER A 641 19.92 -14.90 -26.54
N ALA A 642 19.03 -14.92 -27.54
CA ALA A 642 19.06 -15.90 -28.61
C ALA A 642 20.17 -15.50 -29.59
N ARG A 643 21.40 -16.00 -29.38
CA ARG A 643 22.53 -15.74 -30.28
C ARG A 643 22.29 -16.41 -31.64
N ALA A 644 22.69 -15.75 -32.73
CA ALA A 644 22.59 -16.30 -34.09
C ALA A 644 23.46 -17.55 -34.33
N HIS A 645 24.56 -17.74 -33.57
CA HIS A 645 25.55 -18.81 -33.79
C HIS A 645 26.04 -19.53 -32.52
N GLY A 646 25.23 -19.64 -31.46
CA GLY A 646 25.67 -20.33 -30.24
C GLY A 646 24.56 -20.77 -29.30
N ALA A 647 24.94 -21.46 -28.23
CA ALA A 647 24.02 -21.80 -27.14
C ALA A 647 23.37 -20.51 -26.58
N PRO A 648 22.06 -20.55 -26.27
CA PRO A 648 21.35 -19.41 -25.71
C PRO A 648 22.08 -18.93 -24.45
N MET A 649 22.32 -17.63 -24.35
CA MET A 649 22.88 -17.07 -23.14
C MET A 649 21.74 -16.96 -22.12
N PRO A 650 21.85 -17.59 -20.95
CA PRO A 650 20.77 -17.58 -19.98
C PRO A 650 20.51 -16.15 -19.50
N GLY A 651 19.24 -15.79 -19.37
CA GLY A 651 18.79 -14.54 -18.76
C GLY A 651 18.68 -14.66 -17.24
N LEU A 652 18.32 -13.55 -16.60
CA LEU A 652 18.02 -13.53 -15.17
C LEU A 652 16.91 -14.51 -14.80
N ILE A 653 15.88 -14.68 -15.64
CA ILE A 653 14.79 -15.63 -15.33
C ILE A 653 15.31 -17.08 -15.28
N ASP A 654 16.28 -17.42 -16.14
CA ASP A 654 16.87 -18.76 -16.15
C ASP A 654 17.66 -19.04 -14.85
N GLU A 655 18.32 -18.04 -14.27
CA GLU A 655 18.99 -18.15 -12.96
C GLU A 655 18.00 -18.39 -11.81
N TYR A 656 16.74 -17.96 -11.97
CA TYR A 656 15.69 -18.01 -10.97
C TYR A 656 14.65 -19.12 -11.20
N PHE A 657 14.84 -20.02 -12.18
CA PHE A 657 13.83 -21.06 -12.50
C PHE A 657 13.38 -21.88 -11.29
N ASP A 658 14.34 -22.39 -10.51
CA ASP A 658 14.05 -23.17 -9.31
C ASP A 658 13.26 -22.34 -8.27
N LEU A 659 13.58 -21.05 -8.14
CA LEU A 659 12.92 -20.14 -7.20
C LEU A 659 11.51 -19.71 -7.66
N LEU A 660 11.26 -19.68 -8.97
CA LEU A 660 9.98 -19.33 -9.58
C LEU A 660 9.04 -20.53 -9.73
N HIS A 661 9.45 -21.72 -9.27
CA HIS A 661 8.70 -22.98 -9.43
C HIS A 661 8.37 -23.27 -10.91
N LEU A 662 9.28 -22.89 -11.82
CA LEU A 662 9.17 -23.21 -13.24
C LEU A 662 9.95 -24.49 -13.50
N GLN A 663 9.26 -25.56 -13.92
CA GLN A 663 9.92 -26.86 -14.11
C GLN A 663 10.80 -26.89 -15.35
N ASN A 664 10.38 -26.18 -16.40
CA ASN A 664 11.00 -26.24 -17.72
C ASN A 664 10.86 -24.91 -18.46
N GLN A 665 11.79 -24.66 -19.38
CA GLN A 665 11.73 -23.52 -20.31
C GLN A 665 10.43 -23.50 -21.14
N GLN A 666 9.86 -24.67 -21.45
CA GLN A 666 8.57 -24.76 -22.15
C GLN A 666 7.39 -24.20 -21.34
N GLU A 667 7.43 -24.36 -20.02
CA GLU A 667 6.38 -23.82 -19.14
C GLU A 667 6.48 -22.30 -19.04
N PHE A 668 7.70 -21.78 -18.92
CA PHE A 668 7.99 -20.35 -19.00
C PHE A 668 7.46 -19.75 -20.31
N VAL A 669 7.81 -20.36 -21.44
CA VAL A 669 7.36 -19.91 -22.77
C VAL A 669 5.84 -19.90 -22.87
N ARG A 670 5.17 -20.98 -22.42
CA ARG A 670 3.72 -21.12 -22.53
C ARG A 670 2.95 -20.16 -21.63
N ARG A 671 3.38 -20.00 -20.37
CA ARG A 671 2.62 -19.24 -19.36
C ARG A 671 2.95 -17.76 -19.36
N ILE A 672 4.21 -17.40 -19.61
CA ILE A 672 4.70 -16.03 -19.43
C ILE A 672 5.02 -15.41 -20.79
N ALA A 673 6.02 -15.92 -21.51
CA ALA A 673 6.57 -15.22 -22.68
C ALA A 673 5.58 -15.08 -23.84
N ARG A 674 4.81 -16.13 -24.17
CA ARG A 674 3.78 -16.05 -25.21
C ARG A 674 2.64 -15.09 -24.83
N SER A 675 2.17 -15.17 -23.59
CA SER A 675 1.11 -14.28 -23.09
C SER A 675 1.56 -12.81 -23.10
N ALA A 676 2.83 -12.54 -22.77
CA ALA A 676 3.42 -11.21 -22.86
C ALA A 676 3.46 -10.71 -24.32
N ALA A 677 3.92 -11.54 -25.26
CA ALA A 677 3.99 -11.18 -26.67
C ALA A 677 2.62 -10.84 -27.26
N GLU A 678 1.59 -11.63 -26.94
CA GLU A 678 0.20 -11.39 -27.35
C GLU A 678 -0.39 -10.12 -26.73
N GLN A 679 0.06 -9.73 -25.53
CA GLN A 679 -0.33 -8.47 -24.90
C GLN A 679 0.34 -7.29 -25.63
N CYS A 680 1.63 -7.37 -25.95
CA CYS A 680 2.32 -6.35 -26.73
C CYS A 680 1.70 -6.14 -28.12
N GLU A 681 1.27 -7.21 -28.80
CA GLU A 681 0.56 -7.10 -30.09
C GLU A 681 -0.78 -6.36 -29.93
N ARG A 682 -1.53 -6.62 -28.83
CA ARG A 682 -2.78 -5.92 -28.52
C ARG A 682 -2.59 -4.45 -28.15
N GLU A 683 -1.47 -4.11 -27.51
CA GLU A 683 -1.09 -2.74 -27.14
C GLU A 683 -0.40 -1.98 -28.29
N GLN A 684 -0.25 -2.58 -29.47
CA GLN A 684 0.46 -2.03 -30.63
C GLN A 684 1.97 -1.77 -30.41
N ARG A 685 2.58 -2.41 -29.41
CA ARG A 685 4.03 -2.40 -29.18
C ARG A 685 4.71 -3.48 -30.04
N MET A 686 4.70 -3.28 -31.36
CA MET A 686 5.10 -4.32 -32.33
C MET A 686 6.57 -4.73 -32.22
N ASN A 687 7.48 -3.78 -31.99
CA ASN A 687 8.91 -4.08 -31.82
C ASN A 687 9.17 -5.04 -30.65
N ASP A 688 8.50 -4.81 -29.52
CA ASP A 688 8.64 -5.64 -28.33
C ASP A 688 8.03 -7.03 -28.56
N ALA A 689 6.87 -7.09 -29.23
CA ALA A 689 6.24 -8.35 -29.63
C ALA A 689 7.16 -9.21 -30.53
N ILE A 690 7.84 -8.59 -31.51
CA ILE A 690 8.80 -9.28 -32.40
C ILE A 690 9.94 -9.91 -31.60
N LEU A 691 10.52 -9.16 -30.66
CA LEU A 691 11.61 -9.65 -29.81
C LEU A 691 11.16 -10.81 -28.91
N LEU A 692 9.97 -10.70 -28.30
CA LEU A 692 9.40 -11.75 -27.45
C LEU A 692 9.06 -13.02 -28.24
N TYR A 693 8.43 -12.91 -29.41
CA TYR A 693 8.15 -14.06 -30.27
C TYR A 693 9.43 -14.73 -30.78
N ASN A 694 10.47 -13.94 -31.07
CA ASN A 694 11.77 -14.49 -31.45
C ASN A 694 12.41 -15.29 -30.31
N HIS A 695 12.27 -14.83 -29.06
CA HIS A 695 12.73 -15.58 -27.90
C HIS A 695 11.92 -16.86 -27.66
N VAL A 696 10.60 -16.84 -27.90
CA VAL A 696 9.71 -18.01 -27.85
C VAL A 696 10.07 -19.06 -28.92
N GLY A 697 10.69 -18.64 -30.03
CA GLY A 697 11.07 -19.49 -31.15
C GLY A 697 9.94 -19.73 -32.17
N ASP A 698 8.87 -18.93 -32.14
CA ASP A 698 7.77 -19.01 -33.10
C ASP A 698 8.05 -18.15 -34.34
N ARG A 699 8.83 -18.72 -35.27
CA ARG A 699 9.37 -18.01 -36.44
C ARG A 699 8.28 -17.48 -37.38
N ASP A 700 7.21 -18.24 -37.58
CA ASP A 700 6.12 -17.87 -38.49
C ASP A 700 5.41 -16.61 -37.98
N THR A 701 5.13 -16.58 -36.67
CA THR A 701 4.51 -15.43 -36.00
C THR A 701 5.43 -14.22 -36.00
N VAL A 702 6.74 -14.40 -35.78
CA VAL A 702 7.74 -13.32 -35.87
C VAL A 702 7.69 -12.63 -37.24
N ILE A 703 7.79 -13.39 -38.32
CA ILE A 703 7.79 -12.83 -39.68
C ILE A 703 6.44 -12.20 -40.02
N ARG A 704 5.32 -12.78 -39.55
CA ARG A 704 3.98 -12.19 -39.71
C ARG A 704 3.88 -10.80 -39.07
N VAL A 705 4.27 -10.67 -37.80
CA VAL A 705 4.21 -9.40 -37.07
C VAL A 705 5.17 -8.39 -37.69
N LEU A 706 6.35 -8.85 -38.12
CA LEU A 706 7.34 -8.01 -38.79
C LEU A 706 6.86 -7.51 -40.16
N ASN A 707 6.17 -8.33 -40.95
CA ASN A 707 5.53 -7.91 -42.20
C ASN A 707 4.42 -6.88 -41.96
N MET A 708 3.65 -7.05 -40.89
CA MET A 708 2.60 -6.11 -40.51
C MET A 708 3.19 -4.73 -40.16
N GLU A 709 4.28 -4.70 -39.39
CA GLU A 709 4.94 -3.46 -38.97
C GLU A 709 5.74 -2.79 -40.10
N LEU A 710 6.41 -3.57 -40.95
CA LEU A 710 7.03 -3.04 -42.17
C LEU A 710 5.98 -2.51 -43.15
N GLY A 711 4.82 -3.16 -43.21
CA GLY A 711 3.70 -2.71 -44.01
C GLY A 711 3.11 -1.39 -43.50
N SER A 712 2.90 -1.23 -42.20
CA SER A 712 2.35 0.00 -41.63
C SER A 712 3.30 1.20 -41.79
N THR A 713 4.61 0.97 -41.65
CA THR A 713 5.65 2.01 -41.74
C THR A 713 6.33 2.07 -43.11
N LEU A 714 5.72 1.53 -44.17
CA LEU A 714 6.40 1.32 -45.46
C LEU A 714 6.82 2.61 -46.15
N MET A 715 6.01 3.66 -46.00
CA MET A 715 6.14 4.94 -46.69
C MET A 715 6.96 5.98 -45.92
N GLU A 716 7.33 5.66 -44.69
CA GLU A 716 8.19 6.49 -43.87
C GLU A 716 9.66 6.29 -44.31
N PRO A 717 10.36 7.37 -44.71
CA PRO A 717 11.73 7.26 -45.17
C PRO A 717 12.67 6.94 -44.00
N VAL A 718 13.53 5.96 -44.21
CA VAL A 718 14.54 5.51 -43.24
C VAL A 718 15.95 5.91 -43.70
N ASN A 719 16.89 6.07 -42.77
CA ASN A 719 18.28 6.33 -43.12
C ASN A 719 18.87 5.15 -43.93
N LEU A 720 19.44 5.46 -45.11
CA LEU A 720 20.01 4.46 -46.00
C LEU A 720 21.21 3.73 -45.39
N ASP A 721 21.89 4.33 -44.41
CA ASP A 721 23.00 3.70 -43.68
C ASP A 721 22.57 2.40 -42.98
N GLU A 722 21.30 2.29 -42.58
CA GLU A 722 20.72 1.09 -41.94
C GLU A 722 20.59 -0.11 -42.89
N PHE A 723 20.59 0.13 -44.20
CA PHE A 723 20.66 -0.92 -45.21
C PHE A 723 22.09 -1.35 -45.53
N GLN A 724 23.08 -0.56 -45.11
CA GLN A 724 24.51 -0.80 -45.33
C GLN A 724 25.22 -1.29 -44.06
N SER A 725 24.63 -1.07 -42.88
CA SER A 725 25.13 -1.60 -41.61
C SER A 725 25.35 -3.11 -41.75
N SER A 726 26.53 -3.57 -41.34
CA SER A 726 26.85 -4.99 -41.40
C SER A 726 25.90 -5.73 -40.45
N VAL A 727 25.17 -6.69 -41.01
CA VAL A 727 24.29 -7.59 -40.24
C VAL A 727 25.14 -8.58 -39.41
N THR A 728 26.43 -8.68 -39.74
CA THR A 728 27.36 -9.72 -39.29
C THR A 728 28.70 -9.18 -38.76
N GLY A 729 28.82 -7.90 -38.43
CA GLY A 729 30.10 -7.32 -37.98
C GLY A 729 30.32 -7.48 -36.48
N ASP A 730 31.09 -8.49 -36.08
CA ASP A 730 32.02 -8.61 -34.92
C ASP A 730 31.66 -8.02 -33.55
N SER A 731 30.41 -7.60 -33.36
CA SER A 731 29.83 -7.28 -32.07
C SER A 731 28.72 -8.28 -31.82
N SER A 732 28.93 -9.05 -30.77
CA SER A 732 27.95 -9.83 -30.02
C SER A 732 26.77 -8.99 -29.47
N GLY A 733 26.34 -7.95 -30.21
CA GLY A 733 25.28 -7.03 -29.86
C GLY A 733 23.94 -7.73 -29.97
N SER A 734 23.14 -7.62 -28.91
CA SER A 734 21.81 -8.19 -28.85
C SER A 734 20.85 -7.53 -29.83
N LEU A 735 19.98 -8.33 -30.47
CA LEU A 735 18.90 -7.86 -31.35
C LEU A 735 18.00 -6.80 -30.68
N ALA A 736 17.85 -6.88 -29.36
CA ALA A 736 17.06 -5.93 -28.58
C ALA A 736 17.69 -4.53 -28.44
N ALA A 737 18.99 -4.38 -28.75
CA ALA A 737 19.66 -3.08 -28.75
C ALA A 737 19.49 -2.32 -30.08
N THR A 738 18.94 -2.96 -31.12
CA THR A 738 18.69 -2.31 -32.40
C THR A 738 17.37 -1.53 -32.34
N SER A 739 17.46 -0.21 -32.36
CA SER A 739 16.28 0.68 -32.39
C SER A 739 15.62 0.76 -33.77
N SER A 740 16.31 0.29 -34.82
CA SER A 740 15.79 0.28 -36.19
C SER A 740 15.13 -1.05 -36.54
N LEU A 741 13.86 -0.97 -36.94
CA LEU A 741 13.08 -2.07 -37.49
C LEU A 741 13.74 -2.70 -38.73
N VAL A 742 14.42 -1.90 -39.57
CA VAL A 742 15.07 -2.41 -40.80
C VAL A 742 16.28 -3.26 -40.46
N VAL A 743 17.09 -2.84 -39.48
CA VAL A 743 18.23 -3.61 -39.00
C VAL A 743 17.77 -4.89 -38.30
N LEU A 744 16.71 -4.80 -37.49
CA LEU A 744 16.10 -5.95 -36.82
C LEU A 744 15.56 -6.98 -37.83
N ALA A 745 14.80 -6.52 -38.84
CA ALA A 745 14.27 -7.38 -39.89
C ALA A 745 15.38 -8.12 -40.67
N ARG A 746 16.43 -7.38 -41.08
CA ARG A 746 17.56 -7.96 -41.82
C ARG A 746 18.33 -9.00 -41.00
N SER A 747 18.53 -8.73 -39.71
CA SER A 747 19.24 -9.65 -38.79
C SER A 747 18.45 -10.91 -38.48
N ILE A 748 17.13 -10.79 -38.23
CA ILE A 748 16.25 -11.95 -38.04
C ILE A 748 16.20 -12.82 -39.31
N LEU A 749 15.98 -12.21 -40.48
CA LEU A 749 15.94 -12.94 -41.75
C LEU A 749 17.25 -13.69 -42.04
N ALA A 750 18.39 -13.01 -41.89
CA ALA A 750 19.70 -13.64 -42.09
C ALA A 750 19.89 -14.84 -41.16
N SER A 751 19.51 -14.68 -39.87
CA SER A 751 19.63 -15.77 -38.90
C SER A 751 18.74 -16.98 -39.22
N TYR A 752 17.51 -16.77 -39.70
CA TYR A 752 16.56 -17.85 -40.01
C TYR A 752 16.93 -18.58 -41.31
N GLU A 753 17.45 -17.86 -42.30
CA GLU A 753 17.91 -18.43 -43.56
C GLU A 753 19.15 -19.32 -43.36
N GLU A 754 20.09 -18.91 -42.52
CA GLU A 754 21.30 -19.66 -42.20
C GLU A 754 21.03 -20.90 -41.33
N GLN A 755 20.16 -20.78 -40.32
CA GLN A 755 19.93 -21.87 -39.36
C GLN A 755 19.06 -23.01 -39.89
N SER A 756 18.21 -22.78 -40.90
CA SER A 756 17.17 -23.77 -41.22
C SER A 756 16.77 -23.89 -42.69
N GLN A 757 17.43 -23.21 -43.63
CA GLN A 757 16.96 -23.10 -45.03
C GLN A 757 15.46 -22.74 -45.11
N TYR A 758 14.97 -21.99 -44.11
CA TYR A 758 13.56 -21.73 -43.94
C TYR A 758 13.14 -20.64 -44.94
N ARG A 759 12.64 -21.07 -46.10
CA ARG A 759 12.05 -20.18 -47.12
C ARG A 759 10.54 -20.28 -47.07
N SER A 760 9.91 -19.46 -46.24
CA SER A 760 8.46 -19.32 -46.23
C SER A 760 7.99 -18.24 -47.19
N HIS A 761 6.72 -18.32 -47.60
CA HIS A 761 6.07 -17.25 -48.36
C HIS A 761 6.13 -15.92 -47.58
N ALA A 762 5.96 -15.96 -46.25
CA ALA A 762 6.07 -14.78 -45.39
C ALA A 762 7.48 -14.15 -45.42
N SER A 763 8.54 -14.95 -45.50
CA SER A 763 9.92 -14.45 -45.66
C SER A 763 10.14 -13.76 -47.00
N ALA A 764 9.54 -14.27 -48.08
CA ALA A 764 9.59 -13.63 -49.39
C ALA A 764 8.86 -12.28 -49.41
N VAL A 765 7.70 -12.20 -48.74
CA VAL A 765 6.96 -10.95 -48.52
C VAL A 765 7.81 -9.95 -47.73
N CYS A 766 8.52 -10.41 -46.70
CA CYS A 766 9.40 -9.55 -45.91
C CYS A 766 10.54 -8.96 -46.75
N HIS A 767 11.19 -9.77 -47.59
CA HIS A 767 12.22 -9.28 -48.53
C HIS A 767 11.66 -8.26 -49.51
N ALA A 768 10.44 -8.49 -50.02
CA ALA A 768 9.76 -7.55 -50.89
C ALA A 768 9.49 -6.21 -50.18
N LEU A 769 8.96 -6.23 -48.95
CA LEU A 769 8.71 -5.04 -48.15
C LEU A 769 9.99 -4.27 -47.83
N LEU A 770 11.08 -4.95 -47.46
CA LEU A 770 12.38 -4.31 -47.25
C LEU A 770 12.93 -3.65 -48.51
N GLY A 771 12.74 -4.30 -49.67
CA GLY A 771 13.13 -3.73 -50.96
C GLY A 771 12.32 -2.48 -51.32
N ILE A 772 11.00 -2.49 -51.08
CA ILE A 772 10.14 -1.32 -51.30
C ILE A 772 10.56 -0.19 -50.36
N LYS A 773 10.79 -0.49 -49.07
CA LYS A 773 11.23 0.50 -48.08
C LYS A 773 12.57 1.15 -48.46
N LYS A 774 13.51 0.36 -48.97
CA LYS A 774 14.77 0.87 -49.54
C LYS A 774 14.54 1.81 -50.72
N ALA A 775 13.59 1.48 -51.62
CA ALA A 775 13.24 2.34 -52.74
C ALA A 775 12.59 3.66 -52.29
N VAL A 776 11.75 3.64 -51.25
CA VAL A 776 11.16 4.83 -50.62
C VAL A 776 12.25 5.76 -50.04
N SER A 777 13.21 5.20 -49.29
CA SER A 777 14.35 5.98 -48.75
C SER A 777 15.24 6.59 -49.86
N LEU A 778 15.47 5.87 -50.96
CA LEU A 778 16.21 6.43 -52.10
C LEU A 778 15.41 7.52 -52.82
N TYR A 779 14.09 7.37 -52.90
CA TYR A 779 13.21 8.40 -53.45
C TYR A 779 13.24 9.69 -52.62
N SER A 780 13.23 9.61 -51.29
CA SER A 780 13.37 10.78 -50.42
C SER A 780 14.73 11.46 -50.57
N ASN A 781 15.80 10.69 -50.79
CA ASN A 781 17.17 11.18 -50.98
C ASN A 781 17.47 11.67 -52.42
N LYS A 782 16.45 11.68 -53.31
CA LYS A 782 16.56 12.11 -54.73
C LYS A 782 17.44 11.21 -55.62
N GLU A 783 17.72 9.98 -55.20
CA GLU A 783 18.45 8.99 -55.99
C GLU A 783 17.47 8.19 -56.88
N TYR A 784 16.85 8.87 -57.84
CA TYR A 784 15.71 8.32 -58.59
C TYR A 784 16.06 7.12 -59.49
N SER A 785 17.27 7.11 -60.07
CA SER A 785 17.71 6.05 -60.98
C SER A 785 17.88 4.71 -60.25
N VAL A 786 18.51 4.74 -59.08
CA VAL A 786 18.72 3.55 -58.23
C VAL A 786 17.40 3.07 -57.63
N ALA A 787 16.52 3.99 -57.21
CA ALA A 787 15.19 3.66 -56.71
C ALA A 787 14.36 2.88 -57.75
N LEU A 788 14.39 3.32 -59.02
CA LEU A 788 13.68 2.64 -60.11
C LEU A 788 14.24 1.24 -60.40
N GLN A 789 15.57 1.06 -60.33
CA GLN A 789 16.21 -0.25 -60.51
C GLN A 789 15.80 -1.26 -59.44
N ILE A 790 15.68 -0.82 -58.18
CA ILE A 790 15.21 -1.67 -57.08
C ILE A 790 13.73 -2.03 -57.26
N LEU A 791 12.88 -1.08 -57.68
CA LEU A 791 11.47 -1.40 -57.95
C LEU A 791 11.30 -2.40 -59.11
N GLN A 792 12.18 -2.35 -60.12
CA GLN A 792 12.21 -3.33 -61.21
C GLN A 792 12.63 -4.72 -60.69
N SER A 793 13.69 -4.81 -59.89
CA SER A 793 14.18 -6.10 -59.39
C SER A 793 13.21 -6.83 -58.46
N LEU A 794 12.23 -6.13 -57.89
CA LEU A 794 11.18 -6.73 -57.07
C LEU A 794 10.10 -7.46 -57.89
N HIS A 795 10.00 -7.23 -59.20
CA HIS A 795 9.03 -7.88 -60.09
C HIS A 795 7.54 -7.79 -59.66
N LEU A 796 7.22 -6.82 -58.79
CA LEU A 796 5.88 -6.53 -58.27
C LEU A 796 5.00 -5.76 -59.26
N PHE A 797 5.64 -4.92 -60.10
CA PHE A 797 4.98 -4.01 -61.03
C PHE A 797 5.36 -4.35 -62.47
N PRO A 798 4.55 -3.95 -63.48
CA PRO A 798 4.88 -4.16 -64.89
C PRO A 798 5.96 -3.17 -65.40
N LEU A 799 7.09 -3.09 -64.71
CA LEU A 799 8.22 -2.21 -65.05
C LEU A 799 9.29 -2.95 -65.89
N ASP A 800 9.36 -4.27 -65.74
CA ASP A 800 10.30 -5.14 -66.45
C ASP A 800 9.91 -5.34 -67.91
N MET A 801 10.89 -5.69 -68.74
CA MET A 801 10.66 -5.96 -70.16
C MET A 801 9.69 -7.11 -70.43
N ASP A 802 9.70 -8.14 -69.58
CA ASP A 802 8.82 -9.32 -69.75
C ASP A 802 7.37 -9.05 -69.32
N SER A 803 7.17 -8.24 -68.29
CA SER A 803 5.84 -7.92 -67.77
C SER A 803 5.13 -6.87 -68.63
N ARG A 804 5.88 -6.02 -69.35
CA ARG A 804 5.35 -4.99 -70.27
C ARG A 804 5.26 -5.43 -71.74
N LYS A 805 5.59 -6.68 -72.06
CA LYS A 805 5.74 -7.17 -73.45
C LYS A 805 4.45 -7.03 -74.25
N ASP A 806 3.32 -7.44 -73.69
CA ASP A 806 2.01 -7.39 -74.35
C ASP A 806 0.90 -7.05 -73.33
N VAL A 807 -0.27 -6.61 -73.80
CA VAL A 807 -1.42 -6.33 -72.91
C VAL A 807 -1.80 -7.57 -72.08
N VAL A 808 -1.59 -8.77 -72.62
CA VAL A 808 -1.84 -10.05 -71.94
C VAL A 808 -0.90 -10.28 -70.75
N SER A 809 0.37 -9.86 -70.83
CA SER A 809 1.30 -9.98 -69.70
C SER A 809 0.95 -8.99 -68.59
N ILE A 810 0.46 -7.81 -68.95
CA ILE A 810 -0.05 -6.80 -68.02
C ILE A 810 -1.31 -7.29 -67.30
N THR A 811 -2.28 -7.88 -68.02
CA THR A 811 -3.47 -8.47 -67.41
C THR A 811 -3.13 -9.62 -66.48
N ARG A 812 -2.19 -10.50 -66.88
CA ARG A 812 -1.73 -11.60 -66.02
C ARG A 812 -1.14 -11.09 -64.71
N LYS A 813 -0.32 -10.04 -64.78
CA LYS A 813 0.22 -9.38 -63.57
C LYS A 813 -0.86 -8.75 -62.70
N ALA A 814 -1.92 -8.20 -63.28
CA ALA A 814 -3.08 -7.70 -62.52
C ALA A 814 -3.88 -8.82 -61.83
N GLU A 815 -3.91 -10.02 -62.41
CA GLU A 815 -4.49 -11.21 -61.77
C GLU A 815 -3.60 -11.76 -60.66
N GLU A 816 -2.28 -11.83 -60.87
CA GLU A 816 -1.30 -12.21 -59.84
C GLU A 816 -1.37 -11.28 -58.62
N PHE A 817 -1.63 -9.99 -58.82
CA PHE A 817 -1.79 -9.01 -57.73
C PHE A 817 -2.88 -9.39 -56.72
N LYS A 818 -3.92 -10.13 -57.13
CA LYS A 818 -4.97 -10.61 -56.21
C LYS A 818 -4.46 -11.62 -55.18
N THR A 819 -3.32 -12.25 -55.46
CA THR A 819 -2.68 -13.26 -54.59
C THR A 819 -1.56 -12.66 -53.72
N TYR A 820 -1.30 -11.36 -53.83
CA TYR A 820 -0.29 -10.69 -53.01
C TYR A 820 -0.77 -10.48 -51.58
N ASP A 821 0.19 -10.45 -50.66
CA ASP A 821 -0.04 -10.26 -49.24
C ASP A 821 -0.70 -8.90 -48.94
N ASP A 822 -1.60 -8.90 -47.95
CA ASP A 822 -2.36 -7.72 -47.55
C ASP A 822 -1.46 -6.54 -47.14
N ASN A 823 -0.28 -6.79 -46.59
CA ASN A 823 0.66 -5.73 -46.19
C ASN A 823 1.24 -4.97 -47.39
N ILE A 824 1.35 -5.62 -48.55
CA ILE A 824 1.76 -4.98 -49.81
C ILE A 824 0.55 -4.29 -50.46
N THR A 825 -0.61 -4.95 -50.47
CA THR A 825 -1.80 -4.41 -51.17
C THR A 825 -2.41 -3.20 -50.47
N LYS A 826 -2.26 -3.06 -49.15
CA LYS A 826 -2.69 -1.85 -48.40
C LYS A 826 -1.97 -0.58 -48.85
N ASN A 827 -0.67 -0.66 -49.09
CA ASN A 827 0.15 0.48 -49.49
C ASN A 827 0.18 0.73 -51.00
N PHE A 828 -0.56 -0.08 -51.75
CA PHE A 828 -0.51 -0.15 -53.19
C PHE A 828 -0.63 1.20 -53.90
N SER A 829 -1.62 2.02 -53.51
CA SER A 829 -1.90 3.31 -54.14
C SER A 829 -0.71 4.27 -54.05
N GLU A 830 -0.01 4.25 -52.91
CA GLU A 830 1.13 5.13 -52.65
C GLU A 830 2.39 4.63 -53.37
N ILE A 831 2.62 3.31 -53.42
CA ILE A 831 3.77 2.74 -54.15
C ILE A 831 3.65 3.04 -55.65
N VAL A 832 2.46 2.89 -56.24
CA VAL A 832 2.24 3.18 -57.67
C VAL A 832 2.41 4.66 -57.97
N LEU A 833 1.91 5.54 -57.09
CA LEU A 833 2.11 6.98 -57.23
C LEU A 833 3.60 7.35 -57.15
N MET A 834 4.36 6.76 -56.22
CA MET A 834 5.81 6.93 -56.13
C MET A 834 6.51 6.45 -57.40
N ALA A 835 6.18 5.26 -57.91
CA ALA A 835 6.77 4.70 -59.13
C ALA A 835 6.49 5.59 -60.35
N MET A 836 5.27 6.12 -60.48
CA MET A 836 4.92 7.04 -61.56
C MET A 836 5.62 8.39 -61.43
N THR A 837 5.76 8.89 -60.20
CA THR A 837 6.49 10.13 -59.92
C THR A 837 7.99 9.99 -60.17
N LEU A 838 8.57 8.83 -59.87
CA LEU A 838 9.96 8.47 -60.20
C LEU A 838 10.19 8.53 -61.72
N LEU A 839 9.32 7.90 -62.50
CA LEU A 839 9.39 7.93 -63.97
C LEU A 839 9.25 9.35 -64.52
N TYR A 840 8.36 10.16 -63.94
CA TYR A 840 8.20 11.56 -64.34
C TYR A 840 9.46 12.39 -64.07
N LYS A 841 10.03 12.30 -62.86
CA LYS A 841 11.24 13.06 -62.50
C LYS A 841 12.45 12.65 -63.33
N LEU A 842 12.67 11.35 -63.54
CA LEU A 842 13.74 10.84 -64.42
C LEU A 842 13.55 11.29 -65.87
N HIS A 843 12.30 11.28 -66.37
CA HIS A 843 11.98 11.80 -67.69
C HIS A 843 12.30 13.30 -67.79
N GLN A 844 11.98 14.09 -66.77
CA GLN A 844 12.24 15.53 -66.72
C GLN A 844 13.75 15.84 -66.66
N GLU A 845 14.51 15.13 -65.81
CA GLU A 845 15.96 15.26 -65.71
C GLU A 845 16.64 14.95 -67.04
N LEU A 846 16.27 13.84 -67.70
CA LEU A 846 16.82 13.47 -69.00
C LEU A 846 16.42 14.43 -70.12
N LYS A 847 15.17 14.93 -70.12
CA LYS A 847 14.68 15.90 -71.11
C LYS A 847 15.41 17.24 -71.01
N ASN A 848 15.82 17.62 -69.81
CA ASN A 848 16.61 18.83 -69.55
C ASN A 848 18.11 18.63 -69.82
N SER A 849 18.61 17.39 -69.86
CA SER A 849 19.99 17.06 -70.22
C SER A 849 20.21 17.07 -71.74
N THR A 850 21.13 17.90 -72.24
CA THR A 850 21.34 18.19 -73.68
C THR A 850 22.00 17.04 -74.48
N THR A 851 22.10 15.83 -73.94
CA THR A 851 22.83 14.71 -74.54
C THR A 851 21.95 13.89 -75.52
N ARG A 852 22.43 13.71 -76.77
CA ARG A 852 21.73 13.00 -77.85
C ARG A 852 21.55 11.48 -77.64
N SER A 853 22.25 10.87 -76.68
CA SER A 853 22.12 9.44 -76.32
C SER A 853 20.87 9.10 -75.49
N SER A 854 20.08 10.10 -75.10
CA SER A 854 18.95 9.94 -74.16
C SER A 854 17.63 9.50 -74.81
N SER A 855 17.54 9.40 -76.15
CA SER A 855 16.27 9.13 -76.86
C SER A 855 15.67 7.73 -76.62
N SER A 856 16.50 6.69 -76.56
CA SER A 856 16.04 5.32 -76.28
C SER A 856 15.54 5.16 -74.85
N VAL A 857 16.26 5.71 -73.88
CA VAL A 857 15.90 5.66 -72.45
C VAL A 857 14.62 6.46 -72.16
N LEU A 858 14.44 7.61 -72.83
CA LEU A 858 13.18 8.37 -72.76
C LEU A 858 11.99 7.59 -73.32
N TYR A 859 12.20 6.81 -74.39
CA TYR A 859 11.17 5.90 -74.92
C TYR A 859 10.85 4.78 -73.94
N GLU A 860 11.85 4.24 -73.24
CA GLU A 860 11.67 3.20 -72.22
C GLU A 860 10.88 3.71 -71.01
N TYR A 861 11.17 4.90 -70.47
CA TYR A 861 10.41 5.48 -69.36
C TYR A 861 8.96 5.77 -69.75
N ARG A 862 8.73 6.23 -70.99
CA ARG A 862 7.38 6.39 -71.56
C ARG A 862 6.65 5.05 -71.68
N ALA A 863 7.33 4.00 -72.10
CA ALA A 863 6.74 2.66 -72.19
C ALA A 863 6.39 2.10 -70.79
N GLN A 864 7.25 2.30 -69.79
CA GLN A 864 7.00 1.91 -68.40
C GLN A 864 5.83 2.67 -67.79
N ALA A 865 5.73 3.98 -68.03
CA ALA A 865 4.62 4.81 -67.57
C ALA A 865 3.27 4.33 -68.14
N ARG A 866 3.18 4.04 -69.46
CA ARG A 866 1.97 3.46 -70.06
C ARG A 866 1.61 2.10 -69.47
N ALA A 867 2.59 1.21 -69.31
CA ALA A 867 2.34 -0.13 -68.78
C ALA A 867 1.82 -0.05 -67.33
N LEU A 868 2.41 0.81 -66.51
CA LEU A 868 1.97 1.06 -65.13
C LEU A 868 0.57 1.68 -65.10
N MET A 869 0.27 2.63 -65.98
CA MET A 869 -1.04 3.28 -66.06
C MET A 869 -2.15 2.32 -66.55
N MET A 870 -1.86 1.48 -67.56
CA MET A 870 -2.79 0.44 -68.02
C MET A 870 -3.10 -0.57 -66.91
N TRP A 871 -2.06 -0.99 -66.19
CA TRP A 871 -2.20 -1.90 -65.06
C TRP A 871 -2.96 -1.28 -63.88
N ALA A 872 -2.67 -0.02 -63.54
CA ALA A 872 -3.41 0.73 -62.54
C ALA A 872 -4.89 0.91 -62.95
N GLY A 873 -5.18 1.10 -64.24
CA GLY A 873 -6.53 1.13 -64.79
C GLY A 873 -7.32 -0.17 -64.56
N MET A 874 -6.67 -1.34 -64.66
CA MET A 874 -7.29 -2.63 -64.39
C MET A 874 -7.59 -2.84 -62.89
N LEU A 875 -6.85 -2.17 -62.01
CA LEU A 875 -6.99 -2.23 -60.55
C LEU A 875 -7.70 -1.01 -59.94
N ARG A 876 -8.43 -0.23 -60.75
CA ARG A 876 -9.01 1.07 -60.36
C ARG A 876 -9.83 1.04 -59.07
N PHE A 877 -10.62 0.00 -58.84
CA PHE A 877 -11.49 -0.11 -57.65
C PHE A 877 -10.72 -0.39 -56.33
N ARG A 878 -9.42 -0.68 -56.41
CA ARG A 878 -8.53 -0.89 -55.25
C ARG A 878 -7.73 0.36 -54.88
N MET A 879 -7.89 1.47 -55.60
CA MET A 879 -7.19 2.74 -55.38
C MET A 879 -8.16 3.88 -55.14
N SER A 880 -7.71 4.94 -54.45
CA SER A 880 -8.52 6.15 -54.30
C SER A 880 -8.70 6.85 -55.64
N ASN A 881 -9.86 7.51 -55.82
CA ASN A 881 -10.13 8.30 -57.03
C ASN A 881 -9.12 9.45 -57.19
N GLU A 882 -8.61 10.00 -56.08
CA GLU A 882 -7.62 11.06 -56.09
C GLU A 882 -6.27 10.55 -56.64
N THR A 883 -5.75 9.45 -56.10
CA THR A 883 -4.50 8.84 -56.58
C THR A 883 -4.59 8.48 -58.06
N TYR A 884 -5.73 7.95 -58.52
CA TYR A 884 -5.92 7.65 -59.94
C TYR A 884 -5.90 8.91 -60.81
N SER A 885 -6.53 10.01 -60.35
CA SER A 885 -6.48 11.29 -61.06
C SER A 885 -5.05 11.86 -61.14
N GLN A 886 -4.27 11.73 -60.06
CA GLN A 886 -2.88 12.17 -60.04
C GLN A 886 -2.01 11.33 -60.99
N LEU A 887 -2.21 10.01 -61.04
CA LEU A 887 -1.55 9.11 -62.00
C LEU A 887 -1.85 9.52 -63.44
N THR A 888 -3.11 9.81 -63.78
CA THR A 888 -3.46 10.28 -65.14
C THR A 888 -2.78 11.61 -65.49
N ARG A 889 -2.65 12.54 -64.53
CA ARG A 889 -1.94 13.80 -64.77
C ARG A 889 -0.46 13.56 -65.03
N LEU A 890 0.19 12.72 -64.21
CA LEU A 890 1.60 12.37 -64.37
C LEU A 890 1.87 11.66 -65.71
N ASP A 891 0.97 10.77 -66.15
CA ASP A 891 1.08 10.09 -67.46
C ASP A 891 1.05 11.08 -68.63
N VAL A 892 0.12 12.04 -68.57
CA VAL A 892 0.03 13.13 -69.56
C VAL A 892 1.27 14.01 -69.57
N TYR A 893 1.95 14.22 -68.43
CA TYR A 893 3.19 15.00 -68.40
C TYR A 893 4.42 14.25 -68.92
N ILE A 894 4.41 12.91 -68.93
CA ILE A 894 5.50 12.07 -69.45
C ILE A 894 5.39 11.88 -70.98
N HIS A 895 4.17 11.91 -71.51
CA HIS A 895 3.89 11.80 -72.95
C HIS A 895 3.94 13.15 -73.65
#